data_AF-A0A8H7L3U7-F1
#
_entry.id   AF-A0A8H7L3U7-F1
#
_cell.length_a   1.000
_cell.length_b   1.000
_cell.length_c   1.000
_cell.angle_alpha   90.00
_cell.angle_beta   90.00
_cell.angle_gamma   90.00
#
_symmetry.space_group_name_H-M   'P 1'
#
loop_
_entity.id
_entity.type
_entity.pdbx_description
1 polymer ?
#
loop_
_entity_poly.entity_id
_entity_poly.type
_entity_poly.pdbx_seq_one_letter_code
_entity_poly.pdbx_strand_id
1 'polypeptide(L)'
;MELAVAANALGDLLTQVSSANSPTESWTKIETTAQSLANGLRTRDETNHTALGRTPLPQTLTSLLKSSVNDSSIPSTGHEAAVFELLRIGANLAMDHGKSLHLIYENRGHLLEAGFPQEVVSLLEGYVSTIPDDFSFLREPLPLTTAHLKIIKTAIGALLNAVIGSDAVRSRLTSLDAAKTMLQLAVAIYPAASWITVEKIPGTADGDLQESWDLRSGLSNWAWRTIEELKDDARPGFNPDILPFLTPTLLAFIPPFSKPVSSFSHVSPDRSALLKTDYDLLEETCTLLESLALDVEDVRLSLARGVLFPAEHNGVPCLSHILDFIEKGDYPPLWSESSLDSGYQKKFDICKAALIKAIVEVAGDDKNEDVLWDETEADQPGGAFVCRMVQWVRSYAHEDIKGRDDLVICATLSLGNLARRETNSTALLTPPHSIASLLSSDAFLSATTDIKVKHGVVGLLKHLAQSSGNSPSNRAALSDSGVLQRLVKSGIWVQRGDPMVEVVQMGAIGVVKHLCNNSGEQTTHHTINKLLISCKKKVENSSRLALKDADIPSGISQIVSLAQQSDTVAIKSEGSRVLVNVIKSLWASDAQLNDAQKKLRLDAIAAVLQPSSAQVLASLVGRSMKYPLLVNEGVVALTLLSTHKDGAPLVLSAILAPLPVEASPAPGSMPTSAPVSEVSSPIFMSPTSASSRIPIPRRALDRLAAVLRNQPSSDTSSSTHRPKPLTFPVEVRANVCALLGQIGKIASGDQADRLDAAVKSTLEDLSKGASQGKDNLLGNCAKRVIEGWATLPGNGFAREPYIVVLHVEFDEIVLRGTDVKHRAGMSTGATANPTSVREEFLARAARTTTDVGHALYSHRKILVAALNGPVMGISAAFLGYFDVCVFYFLARSWLTFPCFQFIYAMPNVWLSVPFTFLGIVAEGGASVSFVNRMGLAKANEALIWGKKIEADDLLKCGFLNKILVAQPVEEFHAAVRAVLLSELQGLDPTALLVVKRLLKAGLADKNDPDAVNLRESYAQAERFASGIPGERFRKIAAKEIKHKL
;
A
#
# COMPACT_ATOMS: atom_id res chain seq x y z
N MET A 1 40.10 -5.11 -63.17
CA MET A 1 40.83 -6.33 -63.61
C MET A 1 41.82 -6.79 -62.55
N GLU A 2 42.70 -5.91 -62.04
CA GLU A 2 43.68 -6.25 -61.00
C GLU A 2 43.07 -6.77 -59.68
N LEU A 3 41.98 -6.17 -59.18
CA LEU A 3 41.34 -6.63 -57.94
C LEU A 3 40.69 -8.02 -58.05
N ALA A 4 40.11 -8.35 -59.22
CA ALA A 4 39.55 -9.68 -59.46
C ALA A 4 40.64 -10.76 -59.56
N VAL A 5 41.81 -10.42 -60.11
CA VAL A 5 42.98 -11.30 -60.12
C VAL A 5 43.49 -11.54 -58.70
N ALA A 6 43.58 -10.50 -57.87
CA ALA A 6 43.96 -10.64 -56.46
C ALA A 6 42.96 -11.48 -55.66
N ALA A 7 41.66 -11.32 -55.89
CA ALA A 7 40.61 -12.13 -55.26
C ALA A 7 40.71 -13.61 -55.65
N ASN A 8 40.97 -13.93 -56.92
CA ASN A 8 41.19 -15.31 -57.37
C ASN A 8 42.48 -15.90 -56.78
N ALA A 9 43.57 -15.13 -56.75
CA ALA A 9 44.83 -15.55 -56.14
C ALA A 9 44.67 -15.88 -54.65
N LEU A 10 43.81 -15.16 -53.94
CA LEU A 10 43.48 -15.45 -52.54
C LEU A 10 42.73 -16.79 -52.40
N GLY A 11 41.85 -17.11 -53.35
CA GLY A 11 41.19 -18.42 -53.43
C GLY A 11 42.17 -19.56 -53.70
N ASP A 12 43.14 -19.35 -54.59
CA ASP A 12 44.20 -20.34 -54.85
C ASP A 12 45.06 -20.57 -53.60
N LEU A 13 45.39 -19.52 -52.86
CA LEU A 13 46.16 -19.61 -51.61
C LEU A 13 45.40 -20.37 -50.50
N LEU A 14 44.08 -20.24 -50.42
CA LEU A 14 43.26 -21.03 -49.48
C LEU A 14 43.41 -22.54 -49.71
N THR A 15 43.49 -22.98 -50.97
CA THR A 15 43.69 -24.41 -51.28
C THR A 15 45.05 -24.94 -50.79
N GLN A 16 46.05 -24.06 -50.73
CA GLN A 16 47.40 -24.40 -50.25
C GLN A 16 47.45 -24.52 -48.72
N VAL A 17 46.75 -23.62 -48.01
CA VAL A 17 46.68 -23.63 -46.53
C VAL A 17 45.84 -24.81 -46.00
N SER A 18 44.89 -25.31 -46.78
CA SER A 18 44.05 -26.48 -46.41
C SER A 18 44.81 -27.82 -46.39
N SER A 19 46.10 -27.84 -46.74
CA SER A 19 46.96 -29.03 -46.67
C SER A 19 47.74 -29.05 -45.35
N ALA A 20 47.81 -30.21 -44.68
CA ALA A 20 48.09 -30.40 -43.25
C ALA A 20 49.46 -29.94 -42.68
N ASN A 21 50.22 -29.09 -43.37
CA ASN A 21 51.42 -28.40 -42.89
C ASN A 21 51.49 -27.03 -43.57
N SER A 22 50.76 -26.02 -43.08
CA SER A 22 50.79 -24.68 -43.68
C SER A 22 52.16 -24.01 -43.44
N PRO A 23 52.99 -23.76 -44.46
CA PRO A 23 54.26 -23.05 -44.28
C PRO A 23 53.97 -21.59 -43.90
N THR A 24 54.77 -21.00 -43.01
CA THR A 24 54.71 -19.55 -42.70
C THR A 24 54.76 -18.68 -43.97
N GLU A 25 55.46 -19.15 -45.00
CA GLU A 25 55.55 -18.50 -46.32
C GLU A 25 54.19 -18.34 -47.04
N SER A 26 53.24 -19.25 -46.84
CA SER A 26 51.90 -19.16 -47.43
C SER A 26 51.09 -18.02 -46.80
N TRP A 27 51.23 -17.80 -45.49
CA TRP A 27 50.55 -16.71 -44.79
C TRP A 27 51.13 -15.33 -45.13
N THR A 28 52.44 -15.23 -45.40
CA THR A 28 53.06 -13.99 -45.91
C THR A 28 52.54 -13.63 -47.32
N LYS A 29 52.29 -14.63 -48.17
CA LYS A 29 51.66 -14.41 -49.49
C LYS A 29 50.21 -13.97 -49.34
N ILE A 30 49.45 -14.60 -48.44
CA ILE A 30 48.08 -14.20 -48.11
C ILE A 30 48.05 -12.75 -47.63
N GLU A 31 48.94 -12.36 -46.72
CA GLU A 31 49.07 -10.98 -46.23
C GLU A 31 49.26 -10.00 -47.39
N THR A 32 50.26 -10.22 -48.25
CA THR A 32 50.59 -9.30 -49.34
C THR A 32 49.44 -9.18 -50.34
N THR A 33 48.82 -10.31 -50.71
CA THR A 33 47.66 -10.35 -51.61
C THR A 33 46.44 -9.67 -50.97
N ALA A 34 46.15 -9.95 -49.70
CA ALA A 34 45.02 -9.38 -48.99
C ALA A 34 45.17 -7.87 -48.80
N GLN A 35 46.39 -7.39 -48.51
CA GLN A 35 46.70 -5.97 -48.38
C GLN A 35 46.45 -5.20 -49.69
N SER A 36 46.91 -5.77 -50.82
CA SER A 36 46.67 -5.17 -52.15
C SER A 36 45.18 -5.03 -52.42
N LEU A 37 44.41 -6.08 -52.14
CA LEU A 37 42.96 -6.10 -52.32
C LEU A 37 42.24 -5.14 -51.35
N ALA A 38 42.60 -5.12 -50.07
CA ALA A 38 42.06 -4.23 -49.05
C ALA A 38 42.30 -2.74 -49.40
N ASN A 39 43.50 -2.41 -49.88
CA ASN A 39 43.84 -1.05 -50.31
C ASN A 39 43.04 -0.63 -51.55
N GLY A 40 42.87 -1.54 -52.52
CA GLY A 40 42.05 -1.28 -53.71
C GLY A 40 40.56 -1.10 -53.41
N LEU A 41 40.04 -1.80 -52.41
CA LEU A 41 38.65 -1.66 -51.93
C LEU A 41 38.43 -0.45 -51.01
N ARG A 42 39.48 0.31 -50.64
CA ARG A 42 39.33 1.47 -49.76
C ARG A 42 38.56 2.62 -50.41
N THR A 43 38.66 2.76 -51.74
CA THR A 43 37.97 3.81 -52.49
C THR A 43 36.58 3.35 -52.90
N ARG A 44 35.55 4.09 -52.50
CA ARG A 44 34.14 3.78 -52.83
C ARG A 44 33.94 3.72 -54.35
N ASP A 45 33.71 2.51 -54.85
CA ASP A 45 33.49 2.24 -56.27
C ASP A 45 32.41 1.16 -56.41
N GLU A 46 31.23 1.60 -56.86
CA GLU A 46 30.04 0.76 -57.08
C GLU A 46 30.36 -0.49 -57.92
N THR A 47 31.21 -0.35 -58.94
CA THR A 47 31.47 -1.40 -59.92
C THR A 47 32.31 -2.52 -59.32
N ASN A 48 33.41 -2.15 -58.66
CA ASN A 48 34.36 -3.11 -58.11
C ASN A 48 33.82 -3.80 -56.84
N HIS A 49 33.13 -3.06 -55.96
CA HIS A 49 32.58 -3.62 -54.73
C HIS A 49 31.47 -4.63 -55.01
N THR A 50 30.51 -4.27 -55.87
CA THR A 50 29.39 -5.17 -56.22
C THR A 50 29.88 -6.38 -57.01
N ALA A 51 30.81 -6.18 -57.95
CA ALA A 51 31.34 -7.29 -58.75
C ALA A 51 32.10 -8.30 -57.88
N LEU A 52 32.92 -7.84 -56.95
CA LEU A 52 33.70 -8.72 -56.06
C LEU A 52 32.85 -9.40 -55.00
N GLY A 53 31.83 -8.73 -54.44
CA GLY A 53 30.91 -9.32 -53.48
C GLY A 53 30.12 -10.51 -54.05
N ARG A 54 29.86 -10.52 -55.36
CA ARG A 54 29.20 -11.64 -56.08
C ARG A 54 30.14 -12.80 -56.44
N THR A 55 31.45 -12.67 -56.22
CA THR A 55 32.41 -13.76 -56.45
C THR A 55 32.49 -14.69 -55.24
N PRO A 56 33.25 -15.81 -55.30
CA PRO A 56 33.53 -16.64 -54.12
C PRO A 56 34.37 -15.95 -53.02
N LEU A 57 34.77 -14.68 -53.20
CA LEU A 57 35.62 -13.96 -52.25
C LEU A 57 35.07 -13.96 -50.81
N PRO A 58 33.76 -13.71 -50.52
CA PRO A 58 33.22 -13.81 -49.17
C PRO A 58 33.44 -15.19 -48.51
N GLN A 59 33.27 -16.29 -49.27
CA GLN A 59 33.52 -17.64 -48.77
C GLN A 59 35.02 -17.90 -48.54
N THR A 60 35.87 -17.38 -49.42
CA THR A 60 37.33 -17.45 -49.27
C THR A 60 37.79 -16.72 -48.01
N LEU A 61 37.28 -15.51 -47.76
CA LEU A 61 37.60 -14.74 -46.55
C LEU A 61 37.23 -15.50 -45.28
N THR A 62 36.00 -16.03 -45.24
CA THR A 62 35.49 -16.79 -44.09
C THR A 62 36.35 -18.03 -43.82
N SER A 63 36.69 -18.79 -44.88
CA SER A 63 37.50 -20.01 -44.74
C SER A 63 38.94 -19.73 -44.31
N LEU A 64 39.54 -18.64 -44.80
CA LEU A 64 40.88 -18.22 -44.40
C LEU A 64 40.90 -17.71 -42.95
N LEU A 65 39.91 -16.93 -42.52
CA LEU A 65 39.78 -16.52 -41.12
C LEU A 65 39.69 -17.73 -40.19
N LYS A 66 38.85 -18.70 -40.54
CA LYS A 66 38.72 -19.96 -39.80
C LYS A 66 40.04 -20.73 -39.71
N SER A 67 40.80 -20.77 -40.80
CA SER A 67 42.10 -21.44 -40.87
C SER A 67 43.22 -20.70 -40.11
N SER A 68 43.01 -19.42 -39.76
CA SER A 68 44.02 -18.62 -39.06
C SER A 68 44.13 -18.96 -37.57
N VAL A 69 43.10 -19.61 -37.03
CA VAL A 69 42.92 -19.88 -35.59
C VAL A 69 43.18 -21.36 -35.24
N ASN A 70 43.04 -22.30 -36.18
CA ASN A 70 43.36 -23.75 -36.05
C ASN A 70 43.26 -24.33 -34.61
N ASP A 71 44.40 -24.51 -33.91
CA ASP A 71 44.51 -25.14 -32.58
C ASP A 71 44.57 -24.12 -31.41
N SER A 72 44.60 -22.82 -31.70
CA SER A 72 44.63 -21.74 -30.70
C SER A 72 43.29 -21.01 -30.61
N SER A 73 43.04 -20.23 -29.55
CA SER A 73 41.82 -19.41 -29.45
C SER A 73 41.94 -18.09 -30.22
N ILE A 74 43.16 -17.59 -30.43
CA ILE A 74 43.48 -16.37 -31.16
C ILE A 74 44.42 -16.70 -32.33
N PRO A 75 44.59 -15.80 -33.33
CA PRO A 75 45.49 -16.04 -34.45
C PRO A 75 46.91 -16.40 -34.00
N SER A 76 47.46 -17.48 -34.57
CA SER A 76 48.80 -17.96 -34.22
C SER A 76 49.88 -16.94 -34.61
N THR A 77 51.02 -16.97 -33.92
CA THR A 77 52.15 -16.07 -34.20
C THR A 77 52.62 -16.18 -35.66
N GLY A 78 52.64 -15.05 -36.36
CA GLY A 78 52.96 -14.95 -37.79
C GLY A 78 51.74 -14.87 -38.71
N HIS A 79 50.52 -15.06 -38.20
CA HIS A 79 49.27 -14.92 -38.99
C HIS A 79 48.58 -13.55 -38.79
N GLU A 80 49.02 -12.74 -37.83
CA GLU A 80 48.30 -11.55 -37.36
C GLU A 80 48.09 -10.51 -38.48
N ALA A 81 49.14 -10.24 -39.27
CA ALA A 81 49.09 -9.28 -40.37
C ALA A 81 48.14 -9.75 -41.49
N ALA A 82 48.16 -11.04 -41.82
CA ALA A 82 47.25 -11.62 -42.79
C ALA A 82 45.78 -11.53 -42.34
N VAL A 83 45.50 -11.88 -41.08
CA VAL A 83 44.15 -11.77 -40.50
C VAL A 83 43.64 -10.34 -40.50
N PHE A 84 44.49 -9.39 -40.10
CA PHE A 84 44.16 -7.97 -40.14
C PHE A 84 43.73 -7.51 -41.55
N GLU A 85 44.48 -7.90 -42.59
CA GLU A 85 44.17 -7.51 -43.97
C GLU A 85 42.92 -8.23 -44.52
N LEU A 86 42.69 -9.50 -44.16
CA LEU A 86 41.46 -10.23 -44.49
C LEU A 86 40.21 -9.55 -43.90
N LEU A 87 40.29 -9.10 -42.64
CA LEU A 87 39.21 -8.35 -41.99
C LEU A 87 38.99 -6.99 -42.67
N ARG A 88 40.06 -6.30 -43.11
CA ARG A 88 39.94 -5.05 -43.88
C ARG A 88 39.20 -5.25 -45.20
N ILE A 89 39.43 -6.36 -45.91
CA ILE A 89 38.67 -6.69 -47.12
C ILE A 89 37.18 -6.82 -46.78
N GLY A 90 36.83 -7.62 -45.76
CA GLY A 90 35.44 -7.80 -45.34
C GLY A 90 34.76 -6.49 -44.91
N ALA A 91 35.46 -5.66 -44.11
CA ALA A 91 34.98 -4.34 -43.69
C ALA A 91 34.72 -3.40 -44.87
N ASN A 92 35.59 -3.41 -45.88
CA ASN A 92 35.44 -2.59 -47.08
C ASN A 92 34.32 -3.11 -48.01
N LEU A 93 34.15 -4.43 -48.11
CA LEU A 93 33.02 -5.03 -48.85
C LEU A 93 31.66 -4.67 -48.23
N ALA A 94 31.60 -4.57 -46.91
CA ALA A 94 30.41 -4.17 -46.15
C ALA A 94 30.18 -2.65 -46.08
N MET A 95 31.14 -1.84 -46.57
CA MET A 95 31.04 -0.37 -46.56
C MET A 95 29.98 0.12 -47.55
N ASP A 96 29.32 1.23 -47.21
CA ASP A 96 28.44 1.94 -48.15
C ASP A 96 29.25 2.45 -49.37
N HIS A 97 29.03 1.81 -50.51
CA HIS A 97 29.80 2.05 -51.73
C HIS A 97 28.97 2.57 -52.91
N GLY A 98 27.65 2.77 -52.76
CA GLY A 98 26.79 3.25 -53.84
C GLY A 98 25.68 4.24 -53.46
N LYS A 99 25.02 4.82 -54.48
CA LYS A 99 23.92 5.79 -54.34
C LYS A 99 22.54 5.15 -54.16
N SER A 100 22.39 3.88 -54.54
CA SER A 100 21.13 3.15 -54.45
C SER A 100 21.14 2.19 -53.26
N LEU A 101 20.11 2.31 -52.42
CA LEU A 101 19.96 1.53 -51.18
C LEU A 101 20.01 0.01 -51.41
N HIS A 102 19.52 -0.47 -52.56
CA HIS A 102 19.52 -1.89 -52.93
C HIS A 102 20.94 -2.47 -53.13
N LEU A 103 21.87 -1.69 -53.71
CA LEU A 103 23.23 -2.16 -53.98
C LEU A 103 24.10 -2.14 -52.72
N ILE A 104 23.81 -1.22 -51.79
CA ILE A 104 24.48 -1.11 -50.49
C ILE A 104 24.28 -2.39 -49.65
N TYR A 105 23.09 -2.98 -49.70
CA TYR A 105 22.75 -4.17 -48.89
C TYR A 105 23.11 -5.51 -49.52
N GLU A 106 23.37 -5.56 -50.83
CA GLU A 106 23.65 -6.81 -51.55
C GLU A 106 24.93 -7.49 -51.02
N ASN A 107 26.02 -6.74 -50.86
CA ASN A 107 27.28 -7.28 -50.32
C ASN A 107 27.17 -7.72 -48.86
N ARG A 108 26.37 -7.04 -48.04
CA ARG A 108 26.09 -7.46 -46.65
C ARG A 108 25.39 -8.83 -46.63
N GLY A 109 24.44 -9.03 -47.56
CA GLY A 109 23.80 -10.32 -47.80
C GLY A 109 24.79 -11.41 -48.20
N HIS A 110 25.66 -11.16 -49.18
CA HIS A 110 26.68 -12.13 -49.61
C HIS A 110 27.66 -12.50 -48.50
N LEU A 111 28.11 -11.53 -47.70
CA LEU A 111 28.95 -11.79 -46.52
C LEU A 111 28.21 -12.64 -45.47
N LEU A 112 26.92 -12.35 -45.23
CA LEU A 112 26.08 -13.11 -44.32
C LEU A 112 25.86 -14.55 -44.79
N GLU A 113 25.57 -14.76 -46.08
CA GLU A 113 25.42 -16.08 -46.71
C GLU A 113 26.71 -16.90 -46.64
N ALA A 114 27.85 -16.24 -46.78
CA ALA A 114 29.16 -16.88 -46.64
C ALA A 114 29.54 -17.23 -45.20
N GLY A 115 28.79 -16.75 -44.20
CA GLY A 115 29.08 -16.96 -42.78
C GLY A 115 30.14 -16.02 -42.21
N PHE A 116 30.49 -14.95 -42.91
CA PHE A 116 31.57 -14.05 -42.51
C PHE A 116 31.31 -13.37 -41.15
N PRO A 117 30.15 -12.74 -40.87
CA PRO A 117 29.89 -12.15 -39.55
C PRO A 117 30.02 -13.16 -38.39
N GLN A 118 29.59 -14.41 -38.60
CA GLN A 118 29.64 -15.48 -37.62
C GLN A 118 31.09 -15.86 -37.27
N GLU A 119 31.94 -15.97 -38.29
CA GLU A 119 33.37 -16.26 -38.10
C GLU A 119 34.10 -15.09 -37.43
N VAL A 120 33.74 -13.84 -37.78
CA VAL A 120 34.28 -12.65 -37.10
C VAL A 120 33.89 -12.61 -35.62
N VAL A 121 32.65 -12.96 -35.27
CA VAL A 121 32.24 -13.09 -33.87
C VAL A 121 33.00 -14.23 -33.18
N SER A 122 33.16 -15.38 -33.83
CA SER A 122 33.92 -16.52 -33.28
C SER A 122 35.38 -16.14 -33.00
N LEU A 123 36.00 -15.33 -33.87
CA LEU A 123 37.34 -14.77 -33.64
C LEU A 123 37.38 -13.87 -32.40
N LEU A 124 36.35 -13.02 -32.20
CA LEU A 124 36.25 -12.15 -31.02
C LEU A 124 36.01 -12.95 -29.73
N GLU A 125 35.18 -14.00 -29.77
CA GLU A 125 34.99 -14.94 -28.65
C GLU A 125 36.30 -15.64 -28.26
N GLY A 126 37.13 -15.94 -29.25
CA GLY A 126 38.49 -16.42 -29.06
C GLY A 126 39.35 -15.45 -28.23
N TYR A 127 39.23 -14.14 -28.44
CA TYR A 127 39.87 -13.14 -27.57
C TYR A 127 39.20 -13.04 -26.19
N VAL A 128 37.87 -13.17 -26.08
CA VAL A 128 37.18 -13.18 -24.78
C VAL A 128 37.69 -14.32 -23.90
N SER A 129 38.00 -15.49 -24.47
CA SER A 129 38.57 -16.63 -23.73
C SER A 129 39.96 -16.36 -23.14
N THR A 130 40.64 -15.28 -23.54
CA THR A 130 41.92 -14.84 -22.95
C THR A 130 41.74 -13.94 -21.74
N ILE A 131 40.52 -13.48 -21.48
CA ILE A 131 40.17 -12.70 -20.30
C ILE A 131 40.19 -13.62 -19.07
N PRO A 132 40.94 -13.30 -18.00
CA PRO A 132 40.96 -14.12 -16.80
C PRO A 132 39.59 -14.23 -16.13
N ASP A 133 39.29 -15.37 -15.51
CA ASP A 133 38.03 -15.56 -14.77
C ASP A 133 37.92 -14.70 -13.49
N ASP A 134 39.04 -14.16 -12.99
CA ASP A 134 39.09 -13.27 -11.82
C ASP A 134 38.95 -11.80 -12.22
N PHE A 135 37.78 -11.21 -11.96
CA PHE A 135 37.42 -9.83 -12.30
C PHE A 135 38.29 -8.73 -11.65
N SER A 136 39.24 -9.07 -10.78
CA SER A 136 40.24 -8.13 -10.29
C SER A 136 41.08 -7.49 -11.41
N PHE A 137 41.25 -8.17 -12.55
CA PHE A 137 42.00 -7.64 -13.71
C PHE A 137 41.32 -6.44 -14.37
N LEU A 138 40.03 -6.19 -14.17
CA LEU A 138 39.30 -5.09 -14.83
C LEU A 138 39.79 -3.68 -14.45
N ARG A 139 40.83 -3.57 -13.63
CA ARG A 139 41.56 -2.31 -13.37
C ARG A 139 42.79 -2.13 -14.25
N GLU A 140 43.29 -3.20 -14.85
CA GLU A 140 44.47 -3.21 -15.72
C GLU A 140 44.09 -3.62 -17.15
N PRO A 141 44.69 -2.99 -18.17
CA PRO A 141 44.36 -3.29 -19.56
C PRO A 141 44.84 -4.69 -19.94
N LEU A 142 44.00 -5.46 -20.63
CA LEU A 142 44.36 -6.79 -21.15
C LEU A 142 45.67 -6.72 -21.96
N PRO A 143 46.68 -7.57 -21.67
CA PRO A 143 48.04 -7.47 -22.22
C PRO A 143 48.13 -7.99 -23.66
N LEU A 144 47.56 -7.23 -24.59
CA LEU A 144 47.57 -7.50 -26.03
C LEU A 144 48.61 -6.65 -26.76
N THR A 145 49.27 -7.24 -27.75
CA THR A 145 50.15 -6.54 -28.69
C THR A 145 49.35 -5.61 -29.62
N THR A 146 50.02 -4.63 -30.24
CA THR A 146 49.39 -3.71 -31.19
C THR A 146 48.80 -4.44 -32.42
N ALA A 147 49.39 -5.57 -32.82
CA ALA A 147 48.86 -6.42 -33.90
C ALA A 147 47.48 -7.00 -33.54
N HIS A 148 47.33 -7.58 -32.34
CA HIS A 148 46.04 -8.10 -31.88
C HIS A 148 44.99 -6.98 -31.68
N LEU A 149 45.39 -5.82 -31.15
CA LEU A 149 44.48 -4.67 -31.03
C LEU A 149 43.95 -4.21 -32.40
N LYS A 150 44.81 -4.21 -33.44
CA LYS A 150 44.40 -3.91 -34.82
C LYS A 150 43.40 -4.93 -35.36
N ILE A 151 43.63 -6.23 -35.10
CA ILE A 151 42.69 -7.30 -35.49
C ILE A 151 41.33 -7.09 -34.85
N ILE A 152 41.26 -6.93 -33.53
CA ILE A 152 39.99 -6.80 -32.79
C ILE A 152 39.24 -5.54 -33.23
N LYS A 153 39.93 -4.39 -33.34
CA LYS A 153 39.33 -3.14 -33.79
C LYS A 153 38.77 -3.26 -35.21
N THR A 154 39.51 -3.87 -36.14
CA THR A 154 39.05 -4.07 -37.52
C THR A 154 37.92 -5.11 -37.61
N ALA A 155 37.93 -6.16 -36.78
CA ALA A 155 36.83 -7.11 -36.67
C ALA A 155 35.54 -6.43 -36.23
N ILE A 156 35.57 -5.63 -35.15
CA ILE A 156 34.42 -4.83 -34.69
C ILE A 156 33.98 -3.85 -35.78
N GLY A 157 34.90 -3.16 -36.44
CA GLY A 157 34.59 -2.27 -37.55
C GLY A 157 33.94 -2.98 -38.75
N ALA A 158 34.35 -4.22 -39.04
CA ALA A 158 33.74 -5.04 -40.08
C ALA A 158 32.29 -5.42 -39.72
N LEU A 159 32.03 -5.78 -38.46
CA LEU A 159 30.69 -6.04 -37.95
C LEU A 159 29.81 -4.79 -37.96
N LEU A 160 30.34 -3.64 -37.55
CA LEU A 160 29.64 -2.36 -37.60
C LEU A 160 29.19 -2.02 -39.04
N ASN A 161 30.11 -2.13 -40.01
CA ASN A 161 29.76 -1.91 -41.41
C ASN A 161 28.75 -2.93 -41.93
N ALA A 162 28.78 -4.17 -41.43
CA ALA A 162 27.85 -5.22 -41.85
C ALA A 162 26.44 -5.03 -41.28
N VAL A 163 26.31 -4.49 -40.06
CA VAL A 163 25.02 -4.37 -39.37
C VAL A 163 24.24 -3.11 -39.75
N ILE A 164 24.93 -1.99 -40.05
CA ILE A 164 24.29 -0.70 -40.35
C ILE A 164 23.23 -0.89 -41.46
N GLY A 165 21.96 -0.61 -41.14
CA GLY A 165 20.84 -0.72 -42.08
C GLY A 165 20.47 -2.15 -42.56
N SER A 166 21.03 -3.21 -41.98
CA SER A 166 20.74 -4.60 -42.36
C SER A 166 20.10 -5.41 -41.23
N ASP A 167 18.76 -5.57 -41.28
CA ASP A 167 18.01 -6.32 -40.27
C ASP A 167 18.40 -7.80 -40.21
N ALA A 168 18.78 -8.40 -41.35
CA ALA A 168 19.20 -9.80 -41.42
C ALA A 168 20.53 -10.03 -40.68
N VAL A 169 21.50 -9.12 -40.87
CA VAL A 169 22.77 -9.17 -40.14
C VAL A 169 22.55 -8.86 -38.67
N ARG A 170 21.73 -7.84 -38.33
CA ARG A 170 21.37 -7.52 -36.95
C ARG A 170 20.80 -8.74 -36.24
N SER A 171 19.76 -9.37 -36.81
CA SER A 171 19.14 -10.58 -36.25
C SER A 171 20.15 -11.71 -36.03
N ARG A 172 21.09 -11.89 -36.98
CA ARG A 172 22.12 -12.92 -36.84
C ARG A 172 23.11 -12.61 -35.72
N LEU A 173 23.60 -11.37 -35.63
CA LEU A 173 24.54 -10.97 -34.58
C LEU A 173 23.90 -11.00 -33.18
N THR A 174 22.63 -10.60 -33.06
CA THR A 174 21.85 -10.78 -31.82
C THR A 174 21.74 -12.26 -31.45
N SER A 175 21.51 -13.16 -32.41
CA SER A 175 21.44 -14.61 -32.14
C SER A 175 22.76 -15.24 -31.67
N LEU A 176 23.88 -14.55 -31.92
CA LEU A 176 25.21 -14.97 -31.51
C LEU A 176 25.69 -14.28 -30.23
N ASP A 177 24.84 -13.48 -29.58
CA ASP A 177 25.23 -12.69 -28.40
C ASP A 177 26.45 -11.78 -28.65
N ALA A 178 26.60 -11.29 -29.89
CA ALA A 178 27.78 -10.52 -30.32
C ALA A 178 27.97 -9.23 -29.50
N ALA A 179 26.86 -8.63 -29.02
CA ALA A 179 26.89 -7.44 -28.18
C ALA A 179 27.63 -7.71 -26.85
N LYS A 180 27.38 -8.87 -26.22
CA LYS A 180 28.08 -9.31 -25.01
C LYS A 180 29.57 -9.49 -25.25
N THR A 181 29.94 -10.22 -26.31
CA THR A 181 31.35 -10.44 -26.68
C THR A 181 32.09 -9.11 -26.87
N MET A 182 31.48 -8.15 -27.58
CA MET A 182 32.08 -6.83 -27.79
C MET A 182 32.17 -6.02 -26.49
N LEU A 183 31.16 -6.10 -25.62
CA LEU A 183 31.17 -5.41 -24.32
C LEU A 183 32.30 -5.92 -23.42
N GLN A 184 32.43 -7.25 -23.30
CA GLN A 184 33.49 -7.88 -22.49
C GLN A 184 34.88 -7.46 -22.98
N LEU A 185 35.11 -7.46 -24.30
CA LEU A 185 36.37 -7.00 -24.88
C LEU A 185 36.58 -5.49 -24.68
N ALA A 186 35.57 -4.66 -24.89
CA ALA A 186 35.69 -3.21 -24.76
C ALA A 186 36.18 -2.81 -23.37
N VAL A 187 35.57 -3.38 -22.32
CA VAL A 187 35.95 -3.08 -20.93
C VAL A 187 37.29 -3.69 -20.57
N ALA A 188 37.58 -4.94 -20.97
CA ALA A 188 38.84 -5.60 -20.64
C ALA A 188 40.05 -4.96 -21.35
N ILE A 189 39.87 -4.49 -22.59
CA ILE A 189 40.94 -3.89 -23.40
C ILE A 189 41.18 -2.43 -23.01
N TYR A 190 40.11 -1.70 -22.69
CA TYR A 190 40.18 -0.31 -22.24
C TYR A 190 39.44 -0.14 -20.91
N PRO A 191 40.08 -0.47 -19.77
CA PRO A 191 39.53 -0.13 -18.48
C PRO A 191 39.59 1.39 -18.24
N ALA A 192 38.47 1.97 -17.80
CA ALA A 192 38.37 3.41 -17.52
C ALA A 192 39.50 3.89 -16.61
N ALA A 193 40.12 5.02 -16.94
CA ALA A 193 41.19 5.67 -16.17
C ALA A 193 42.49 4.84 -15.96
N SER A 194 42.61 3.63 -16.52
CA SER A 194 43.82 2.80 -16.35
C SER A 194 45.08 3.43 -16.98
N TRP A 195 44.92 4.17 -18.08
CA TRP A 195 46.00 4.94 -18.73
C TRP A 195 46.65 5.99 -17.81
N ILE A 196 45.99 6.38 -16.72
CA ILE A 196 46.52 7.31 -15.72
C ILE A 196 47.65 6.67 -14.92
N THR A 197 47.57 5.36 -14.64
CA THR A 197 48.46 4.66 -13.69
C THR A 197 49.42 3.68 -14.34
N VAL A 198 49.12 3.21 -15.55
CA VAL A 198 49.90 2.18 -16.24
C VAL A 198 51.07 2.82 -17.02
N GLU A 199 52.29 2.67 -16.51
CA GLU A 199 53.52 3.13 -17.19
C GLU A 199 53.94 2.22 -18.37
N LYS A 200 53.66 0.92 -18.26
CA LYS A 200 54.02 -0.08 -19.28
C LYS A 200 52.98 -1.19 -19.33
N ILE A 201 52.55 -1.53 -20.55
CA ILE A 201 51.66 -2.67 -20.81
C ILE A 201 52.53 -3.84 -21.26
N PRO A 202 52.40 -5.05 -20.66
CA PRO A 202 53.12 -6.23 -21.13
C PRO A 202 52.84 -6.49 -22.61
N GLY A 203 53.90 -6.69 -23.40
CA GLY A 203 53.80 -6.91 -24.85
C GLY A 203 53.84 -5.66 -25.74
N THR A 204 53.91 -4.46 -25.15
CA THR A 204 54.08 -3.20 -25.88
C THR A 204 55.56 -2.74 -25.81
N ALA A 205 56.15 -2.34 -26.94
CA ALA A 205 57.51 -1.82 -26.98
C ALA A 205 57.61 -0.41 -26.33
N ASP A 206 58.80 -0.03 -25.84
CA ASP A 206 59.03 1.19 -25.02
C ASP A 206 58.79 2.54 -25.76
N GLY A 207 58.30 2.52 -27.01
CA GLY A 207 57.85 3.70 -27.77
C GLY A 207 56.41 3.64 -28.28
N ASP A 208 55.73 2.50 -28.16
CA ASP A 208 54.43 2.25 -28.79
C ASP A 208 53.25 2.41 -27.81
N LEU A 209 53.52 2.88 -26.58
CA LEU A 209 52.51 3.03 -25.54
C LEU A 209 51.36 3.95 -25.97
N GLN A 210 51.69 5.06 -26.66
CA GLN A 210 50.69 5.99 -27.20
C GLN A 210 49.81 5.33 -28.26
N GLU A 211 50.42 4.69 -29.27
CA GLU A 211 49.68 3.96 -30.32
C GLU A 211 48.78 2.87 -29.71
N SER A 212 49.26 2.18 -28.67
CA SER A 212 48.46 1.17 -27.95
C SER A 212 47.20 1.79 -27.35
N TRP A 213 47.31 2.92 -26.64
CA TRP A 213 46.16 3.61 -26.04
C TRP A 213 45.20 4.20 -27.07
N ASP A 214 45.71 4.70 -28.21
CA ASP A 214 44.87 5.18 -29.32
C ASP A 214 44.07 4.03 -29.97
N LEU A 215 44.68 2.84 -30.06
CA LEU A 215 44.00 1.65 -30.54
C LEU A 215 42.92 1.18 -29.54
N ARG A 216 43.25 1.12 -28.24
CA ARG A 216 42.33 0.67 -27.17
C ARG A 216 41.12 1.58 -27.03
N SER A 217 41.34 2.89 -26.95
CA SER A 217 40.25 3.88 -26.88
C SER A 217 39.38 3.85 -28.14
N GLY A 218 39.99 3.80 -29.34
CA GLY A 218 39.26 3.69 -30.60
C GLY A 218 38.47 2.39 -30.75
N LEU A 219 38.97 1.28 -30.19
CA LEU A 219 38.27 -0.01 -30.15
C LEU A 219 37.04 0.07 -29.24
N SER A 220 37.19 0.60 -28.02
CA SER A 220 36.06 0.80 -27.10
C SER A 220 34.95 1.63 -27.75
N ASN A 221 35.31 2.74 -28.39
CA ASN A 221 34.36 3.59 -29.11
C ASN A 221 33.62 2.87 -30.25
N TRP A 222 34.30 2.01 -31.01
CA TRP A 222 33.64 1.23 -32.08
C TRP A 222 32.79 0.10 -31.52
N ALA A 223 33.19 -0.52 -30.41
CA ALA A 223 32.42 -1.55 -29.74
C ALA A 223 31.06 -1.00 -29.28
N TRP A 224 31.06 0.12 -28.54
CA TRP A 224 29.82 0.76 -28.06
C TRP A 224 28.91 1.21 -29.19
N ARG A 225 29.47 1.79 -30.26
CA ARG A 225 28.69 2.14 -31.46
C ARG A 225 28.04 0.91 -32.12
N THR A 226 28.75 -0.22 -32.14
CA THR A 226 28.21 -1.46 -32.71
C THR A 226 27.14 -2.07 -31.81
N ILE A 227 27.32 -2.00 -30.49
CA ILE A 227 26.33 -2.42 -29.50
C ILE A 227 25.03 -1.60 -29.66
N GLU A 228 25.13 -0.29 -29.83
CA GLU A 228 23.95 0.56 -30.02
C GLU A 228 23.22 0.26 -31.34
N GLU A 229 23.93 -0.03 -32.44
CA GLU A 229 23.32 -0.47 -33.71
C GLU A 229 22.64 -1.85 -33.62
N LEU A 230 23.06 -2.68 -32.66
CA LEU A 230 22.46 -3.99 -32.37
C LEU A 230 21.26 -3.93 -31.42
N LYS A 231 21.05 -2.79 -30.76
CA LYS A 231 19.96 -2.60 -29.82
C LYS A 231 18.61 -2.73 -30.54
N ASP A 232 17.75 -3.58 -29.99
CA ASP A 232 16.37 -3.77 -30.45
C ASP A 232 15.44 -3.40 -29.30
N ASP A 233 14.64 -2.34 -29.48
CA ASP A 233 13.69 -1.87 -28.46
C ASP A 233 12.69 -2.95 -28.03
N ALA A 234 12.49 -4.01 -28.83
CA ALA A 234 11.58 -5.11 -28.52
C ALA A 234 12.19 -6.22 -27.65
N ARG A 235 13.53 -6.31 -27.54
CA ARG A 235 14.22 -7.36 -26.79
C ARG A 235 15.44 -6.76 -26.08
N PRO A 236 15.47 -6.73 -24.74
CA PRO A 236 16.66 -6.27 -24.04
C PRO A 236 17.85 -7.15 -24.42
N GLY A 237 18.90 -6.52 -24.93
CA GLY A 237 20.03 -7.19 -25.57
C GLY A 237 21.02 -7.88 -24.63
N PHE A 238 20.81 -7.78 -23.31
CA PHE A 238 21.76 -8.25 -22.30
C PHE A 238 21.07 -8.90 -21.09
N ASN A 239 21.78 -9.85 -20.48
CA ASN A 239 21.38 -10.59 -19.28
C ASN A 239 22.23 -10.15 -18.06
N PRO A 240 21.93 -10.63 -16.84
CA PRO A 240 22.67 -10.20 -15.63
C PRO A 240 24.16 -10.58 -15.60
N ASP A 241 24.60 -11.51 -16.44
CA ASP A 241 25.97 -12.00 -16.54
C ASP A 241 26.99 -10.94 -17.02
N ILE A 242 26.53 -9.82 -17.55
CA ILE A 242 27.36 -8.67 -17.93
C ILE A 242 27.61 -7.67 -16.79
N LEU A 243 26.84 -7.72 -15.70
CA LEU A 243 26.99 -6.81 -14.56
C LEU A 243 28.40 -6.79 -13.95
N PRO A 244 29.10 -7.94 -13.81
CA PRO A 244 30.47 -7.98 -13.32
C PRO A 244 31.47 -7.25 -14.22
N PHE A 245 31.17 -7.08 -15.51
CA PHE A 245 32.00 -6.32 -16.46
C PHE A 245 31.65 -4.83 -16.44
N LEU A 246 30.38 -4.47 -16.26
CA LEU A 246 29.95 -3.07 -16.27
C LEU A 246 30.26 -2.33 -14.98
N THR A 247 29.83 -2.85 -13.82
CA THR A 247 29.86 -2.07 -12.59
C THR A 247 31.25 -1.66 -12.10
N PRO A 248 32.36 -2.40 -12.36
CA PRO A 248 33.69 -1.95 -12.00
C PRO A 248 34.16 -0.68 -12.72
N THR A 249 33.61 -0.34 -13.90
CA THR A 249 34.01 0.88 -14.62
C THR A 249 33.68 2.15 -13.83
N LEU A 250 32.64 2.09 -12.98
CA LEU A 250 32.24 3.20 -12.10
C LEU A 250 33.32 3.54 -11.07
N LEU A 251 34.16 2.58 -10.68
CA LEU A 251 35.19 2.77 -9.66
C LEU A 251 36.28 3.76 -10.10
N ALA A 252 36.49 3.93 -11.40
CA ALA A 252 37.43 4.91 -11.94
C ALA A 252 37.06 6.36 -11.58
N PHE A 253 35.80 6.59 -11.21
CA PHE A 253 35.24 7.90 -10.90
C PHE A 253 35.00 8.10 -9.39
N ILE A 254 35.58 7.24 -8.55
CA ILE A 254 35.50 7.32 -7.10
C ILE A 254 36.87 7.74 -6.55
N PRO A 255 36.95 8.76 -5.67
CA PRO A 255 38.20 9.19 -5.05
C PRO A 255 38.77 8.11 -4.10
N PRO A 256 40.09 8.09 -3.86
CA PRO A 256 41.09 9.07 -4.30
C PRO A 256 41.53 8.90 -5.77
N PHE A 257 41.61 10.01 -6.50
CA PHE A 257 42.08 10.02 -7.89
C PHE A 257 43.61 9.93 -7.97
N SER A 258 44.09 9.08 -8.88
CA SER A 258 45.52 8.90 -9.14
C SER A 258 46.10 10.05 -9.98
N LYS A 259 47.40 10.31 -9.83
CA LYS A 259 48.13 11.25 -10.68
C LYS A 259 48.58 10.56 -11.99
N PRO A 260 48.55 11.26 -13.13
CA PRO A 260 49.00 10.68 -14.40
C PRO A 260 50.48 10.29 -14.37
N VAL A 261 50.79 9.15 -15.01
CA VAL A 261 52.16 8.73 -15.34
C VAL A 261 52.89 9.76 -16.20
N SER A 262 54.23 9.66 -16.24
CA SER A 262 55.10 10.62 -16.94
C SER A 262 54.67 10.89 -18.39
N SER A 263 54.24 9.85 -19.11
CA SER A 263 53.82 9.91 -20.53
C SER A 263 52.58 10.78 -20.77
N PHE A 264 51.72 10.95 -19.76
CA PHE A 264 50.48 11.73 -19.84
C PHE A 264 50.42 12.87 -18.80
N SER A 265 51.58 13.24 -18.25
CA SER A 265 51.67 14.23 -17.17
C SER A 265 51.30 15.65 -17.64
N HIS A 266 51.58 15.99 -18.90
CA HIS A 266 51.22 17.26 -19.52
C HIS A 266 49.90 17.19 -20.28
N VAL A 267 49.20 18.32 -20.41
CA VAL A 267 47.99 18.43 -21.23
C VAL A 267 48.38 18.29 -22.70
N SER A 268 47.86 17.26 -23.37
CA SER A 268 48.05 16.97 -24.80
C SER A 268 46.70 16.64 -25.47
N PRO A 269 46.58 16.77 -26.80
CA PRO A 269 45.38 16.32 -27.52
C PRO A 269 45.03 14.86 -27.24
N ASP A 270 46.04 14.02 -27.12
CA ASP A 270 45.89 12.58 -26.85
C ASP A 270 45.32 12.33 -25.46
N ARG A 271 45.86 13.02 -24.44
CA ARG A 271 45.30 12.99 -23.08
C ARG A 271 43.85 13.45 -23.06
N SER A 272 43.51 14.51 -23.81
CA SER A 272 42.13 14.98 -23.91
C SER A 272 41.21 13.97 -24.60
N ALA A 273 41.70 13.22 -25.59
CA ALA A 273 40.95 12.15 -26.25
C ALA A 273 40.70 10.96 -25.32
N LEU A 274 41.67 10.57 -24.50
CA LEU A 274 41.52 9.52 -23.49
C LEU A 274 40.53 9.93 -22.39
N LEU A 275 40.64 11.16 -21.87
CA LEU A 275 39.67 11.71 -20.92
C LEU A 275 38.24 11.72 -21.46
N LYS A 276 38.09 12.08 -22.74
CA LYS A 276 36.79 12.03 -23.41
C LYS A 276 36.28 10.59 -23.50
N THR A 277 37.14 9.64 -23.86
CA THR A 277 36.77 8.22 -23.97
C THR A 277 36.35 7.63 -22.61
N ASP A 278 37.05 7.96 -21.53
CA ASP A 278 36.64 7.57 -20.17
C ASP A 278 35.25 8.10 -19.84
N TYR A 279 34.98 9.36 -20.18
CA TYR A 279 33.67 9.97 -19.96
C TYR A 279 32.57 9.32 -20.82
N ASP A 280 32.82 9.12 -22.11
CA ASP A 280 31.85 8.48 -23.02
C ASP A 280 31.52 7.07 -22.48
N LEU A 281 32.52 6.32 -21.99
CA LEU A 281 32.31 5.02 -21.34
C LEU A 281 31.46 5.10 -20.06
N LEU A 282 31.62 6.14 -19.24
CA LEU A 282 30.78 6.36 -18.06
C LEU A 282 29.31 6.60 -18.47
N GLU A 283 29.08 7.44 -19.47
CA GLU A 283 27.74 7.77 -19.98
C GLU A 283 27.05 6.51 -20.52
N GLU A 284 27.74 5.73 -21.35
CA GLU A 284 27.23 4.45 -21.89
C GLU A 284 26.96 3.44 -20.79
N THR A 285 27.88 3.28 -19.82
CA THR A 285 27.69 2.35 -18.69
C THR A 285 26.46 2.73 -17.87
N CYS A 286 26.31 4.01 -17.49
CA CYS A 286 25.20 4.44 -16.65
C CYS A 286 23.85 4.35 -17.38
N THR A 287 23.82 4.70 -18.66
CA THR A 287 22.63 4.59 -19.51
C THR A 287 22.21 3.13 -19.69
N LEU A 288 23.18 2.23 -19.92
CA LEU A 288 22.90 0.80 -20.04
C LEU A 288 22.41 0.20 -18.72
N LEU A 289 23.04 0.53 -17.58
CA LEU A 289 22.58 0.08 -16.26
C LEU A 289 21.18 0.60 -15.92
N GLU A 290 20.85 1.85 -16.27
CA GLU A 290 19.50 2.40 -16.10
C GLU A 290 18.48 1.62 -16.95
N SER A 291 18.72 1.45 -18.24
CA SER A 291 17.81 0.70 -19.12
C SER A 291 17.65 -0.75 -18.65
N LEU A 292 18.73 -1.45 -18.32
CA LEU A 292 18.64 -2.84 -17.86
C LEU A 292 17.86 -2.97 -16.55
N ALA A 293 18.04 -2.05 -15.60
CA ALA A 293 17.27 -2.07 -14.36
C ALA A 293 15.77 -1.81 -14.62
N LEU A 294 15.43 -0.90 -15.53
CA LEU A 294 14.02 -0.58 -15.85
C LEU A 294 13.36 -1.70 -16.67
N ASP A 295 14.04 -2.22 -17.67
CA ASP A 295 13.45 -3.06 -18.72
C ASP A 295 13.61 -4.57 -18.45
N VAL A 296 14.60 -4.98 -17.63
CA VAL A 296 14.94 -6.40 -17.40
C VAL A 296 14.76 -6.81 -15.94
N GLU A 297 13.69 -7.55 -15.67
CA GLU A 297 13.40 -8.05 -14.32
C GLU A 297 14.55 -8.89 -13.75
N ASP A 298 15.12 -9.82 -14.54
CA ASP A 298 16.21 -10.68 -14.09
C ASP A 298 17.45 -9.89 -13.65
N VAL A 299 17.73 -8.73 -14.27
CA VAL A 299 18.83 -7.84 -13.85
C VAL A 299 18.54 -7.25 -12.48
N ARG A 300 17.30 -6.79 -12.23
CA ARG A 300 16.91 -6.30 -10.89
C ARG A 300 17.02 -7.37 -9.82
N LEU A 301 16.56 -8.58 -10.12
CA LEU A 301 16.61 -9.70 -9.17
C LEU A 301 18.06 -10.12 -8.88
N SER A 302 18.90 -10.19 -9.91
CA SER A 302 20.30 -10.56 -9.78
C SER A 302 21.09 -9.50 -8.99
N LEU A 303 20.87 -8.21 -9.26
CA LEU A 303 21.47 -7.10 -8.51
C LEU A 303 21.17 -7.19 -7.00
N ALA A 304 19.92 -7.49 -6.63
CA ALA A 304 19.55 -7.66 -5.22
C ALA A 304 20.17 -8.92 -4.60
N ARG A 305 20.13 -10.07 -5.30
CA ARG A 305 20.71 -11.33 -4.81
C ARG A 305 22.22 -11.24 -4.58
N GLY A 306 22.92 -10.50 -5.43
CA GLY A 306 24.37 -10.29 -5.32
C GLY A 306 24.81 -9.63 -4.01
N VAL A 307 23.89 -9.00 -3.25
CA VAL A 307 24.18 -8.46 -1.91
C VAL A 307 24.46 -9.56 -0.90
N LEU A 308 23.65 -10.63 -0.91
CA LEU A 308 23.74 -11.74 0.04
C LEU A 308 24.56 -12.91 -0.51
N PHE A 309 24.59 -13.07 -1.83
CA PHE A 309 25.24 -14.19 -2.52
C PHE A 309 26.32 -13.67 -3.48
N PRO A 310 27.58 -13.46 -3.02
CA PRO A 310 28.66 -12.97 -3.88
C PRO A 310 28.90 -13.82 -5.13
N ALA A 311 28.59 -15.12 -5.08
CA ALA A 311 28.70 -16.03 -6.21
C ALA A 311 27.77 -15.68 -7.40
N GLU A 312 26.69 -14.93 -7.17
CA GLU A 312 25.77 -14.46 -8.23
C GLU A 312 26.50 -13.70 -9.33
N HIS A 313 27.57 -12.96 -8.96
CA HIS A 313 28.35 -12.08 -9.85
C HIS A 313 29.84 -12.44 -9.85
N ASN A 314 30.18 -13.72 -9.66
CA ASN A 314 31.57 -14.20 -9.60
C ASN A 314 32.43 -13.45 -8.55
N GLY A 315 31.83 -13.07 -7.42
CA GLY A 315 32.48 -12.33 -6.34
C GLY A 315 32.50 -10.81 -6.52
N VAL A 316 32.02 -10.27 -7.65
CA VAL A 316 31.96 -8.82 -7.89
C VAL A 316 30.75 -8.22 -7.18
N PRO A 317 30.90 -7.27 -6.25
CA PRO A 317 29.78 -6.68 -5.51
C PRO A 317 29.07 -5.60 -6.35
N CYS A 318 28.38 -6.02 -7.42
CA CYS A 318 27.85 -5.13 -8.45
C CYS A 318 26.92 -4.04 -7.90
N LEU A 319 25.98 -4.39 -7.03
CA LEU A 319 25.11 -3.40 -6.40
C LEU A 319 25.90 -2.44 -5.50
N SER A 320 26.92 -2.92 -4.77
CA SER A 320 27.77 -2.05 -3.95
C SER A 320 28.56 -1.07 -4.80
N HIS A 321 29.11 -1.48 -5.95
CA HIS A 321 29.81 -0.56 -6.85
C HIS A 321 28.92 0.58 -7.32
N ILE A 322 27.65 0.29 -7.66
CA ILE A 322 26.66 1.33 -8.03
C ILE A 322 26.41 2.27 -6.83
N LEU A 323 26.19 1.71 -5.64
CA LEU A 323 25.95 2.50 -4.42
C LEU A 323 27.18 3.34 -4.02
N ASP A 324 28.39 2.80 -4.14
CA ASP A 324 29.64 3.50 -3.84
C ASP A 324 29.89 4.64 -4.83
N PHE A 325 29.56 4.47 -6.11
CA PHE A 325 29.63 5.55 -7.10
C PHE A 325 28.62 6.66 -6.80
N ILE A 326 27.38 6.31 -6.44
CA ILE A 326 26.36 7.28 -6.02
C ILE A 326 26.86 8.04 -4.77
N GLU A 327 27.36 7.33 -3.76
CA GLU A 327 27.80 7.88 -2.48
C GLU A 327 29.03 8.79 -2.62
N LYS A 328 30.08 8.25 -3.23
CA LYS A 328 31.45 8.79 -3.17
C LYS A 328 31.95 9.35 -4.49
N GLY A 329 31.30 9.04 -5.62
CA GLY A 329 31.75 9.47 -6.94
C GLY A 329 31.90 10.99 -7.01
N ASP A 330 32.96 11.47 -7.64
CA ASP A 330 33.27 12.90 -7.72
C ASP A 330 33.90 13.22 -9.09
N TYR A 331 34.00 14.49 -9.43
CA TYR A 331 34.54 14.92 -10.71
C TYR A 331 36.07 14.71 -10.73
N PRO A 332 36.62 13.91 -11.66
CA PRO A 332 38.06 13.75 -11.79
C PRO A 332 38.79 15.10 -11.94
N PRO A 333 39.83 15.40 -11.13
CA PRO A 333 40.53 16.69 -11.17
C PRO A 333 41.07 17.07 -12.55
N LEU A 334 41.46 16.06 -13.33
CA LEU A 334 42.00 16.22 -14.68
C LEU A 334 41.02 16.88 -15.67
N TRP A 335 39.70 16.87 -15.40
CA TRP A 335 38.71 17.54 -16.23
C TRP A 335 38.86 19.06 -16.22
N SER A 336 39.30 19.62 -15.09
CA SER A 336 39.52 21.07 -14.95
C SER A 336 40.76 21.56 -15.70
N GLU A 337 41.73 20.69 -15.94
CA GLU A 337 43.02 21.03 -16.57
C GLU A 337 42.97 21.01 -18.10
N SER A 338 42.07 20.22 -18.70
CA SER A 338 42.07 19.89 -20.14
C SER A 338 41.18 20.79 -20.99
N SER A 339 40.68 21.92 -20.46
CA SER A 339 39.67 22.79 -21.11
C SER A 339 38.37 22.09 -21.47
N LEU A 340 38.10 20.90 -20.90
CA LEU A 340 36.83 20.20 -21.02
C LEU A 340 35.74 21.01 -20.30
N ASP A 341 34.63 21.21 -21.01
CA ASP A 341 33.56 22.14 -20.63
C ASP A 341 32.95 21.82 -19.25
N SER A 342 32.47 22.86 -18.56
CA SER A 342 31.55 22.78 -17.41
C SER A 342 30.38 21.80 -17.61
N GLY A 343 30.05 21.49 -18.87
CA GLY A 343 29.08 20.46 -19.25
C GLY A 343 29.38 19.05 -18.72
N TYR A 344 30.65 18.65 -18.54
CA TYR A 344 30.99 17.29 -18.08
C TYR A 344 30.53 17.02 -16.64
N GLN A 345 30.63 18.01 -15.76
CA GLN A 345 30.12 17.90 -14.38
C GLN A 345 28.60 17.71 -14.38
N LYS A 346 27.88 18.51 -15.17
CA LYS A 346 26.42 18.38 -15.31
C LYS A 346 26.02 17.00 -15.86
N LYS A 347 26.76 16.47 -16.84
CA LYS A 347 26.46 15.15 -17.39
C LYS A 347 26.84 14.01 -16.44
N PHE A 348 27.88 14.18 -15.62
CA PHE A 348 28.19 13.26 -14.53
C PHE A 348 27.05 13.19 -13.50
N ASP A 349 26.45 14.33 -13.17
CA ASP A 349 25.26 14.36 -12.29
C ASP A 349 24.05 13.65 -12.92
N ILE A 350 23.90 13.70 -14.26
CA ILE A 350 22.89 12.92 -14.99
C ILE A 350 23.18 11.41 -14.86
N CYS A 351 24.45 11.00 -14.99
CA CYS A 351 24.86 9.59 -14.80
C CYS A 351 24.53 9.10 -13.39
N LYS A 352 24.79 9.91 -12.35
CA LYS A 352 24.37 9.60 -10.98
C LYS A 352 22.85 9.47 -10.86
N ALA A 353 22.08 10.40 -11.44
CA ALA A 353 20.63 10.36 -11.41
C ALA A 353 20.06 9.11 -12.10
N ALA A 354 20.66 8.67 -13.22
CA ALA A 354 20.31 7.43 -13.91
C ALA A 354 20.48 6.21 -13.00
N LEU A 355 21.63 6.10 -12.32
CA LEU A 355 21.89 5.00 -11.39
C LEU A 355 21.03 5.06 -10.12
N ILE A 356 20.67 6.26 -9.64
CA ILE A 356 19.70 6.40 -8.54
C ILE A 356 18.35 5.80 -8.93
N LYS A 357 17.87 6.05 -10.15
CA LYS A 357 16.62 5.42 -10.63
C LYS A 357 16.75 3.90 -10.71
N ALA A 358 17.89 3.39 -11.20
CA ALA A 358 18.15 1.96 -11.23
C ALA A 358 18.04 1.32 -9.83
N ILE A 359 18.66 1.93 -8.81
CA ILE A 359 18.56 1.46 -7.42
C ILE A 359 17.13 1.51 -6.88
N VAL A 360 16.41 2.61 -7.14
CA VAL A 360 15.01 2.75 -6.70
C VAL A 360 14.11 1.70 -7.35
N GLU A 361 14.34 1.36 -8.61
CA GLU A 361 13.62 0.31 -9.32
C GLU A 361 13.96 -1.09 -8.77
N VAL A 362 15.24 -1.36 -8.50
CA VAL A 362 15.68 -2.61 -7.84
C VAL A 362 14.99 -2.80 -6.49
N ALA A 363 14.87 -1.74 -5.69
CA ALA A 363 14.14 -1.76 -4.41
C ALA A 363 12.61 -1.76 -4.58
N GLY A 364 12.11 -1.32 -5.74
CA GLY A 364 10.70 -1.28 -6.12
C GLY A 364 10.10 -2.64 -6.46
N ASP A 365 10.92 -3.59 -6.89
CA ASP A 365 10.48 -4.93 -7.28
C ASP A 365 10.05 -5.75 -6.06
N ASP A 366 8.79 -6.22 -6.04
CA ASP A 366 8.20 -6.98 -4.93
C ASP A 366 9.00 -8.24 -4.58
N LYS A 367 9.65 -8.87 -5.57
CA LYS A 367 10.46 -10.09 -5.37
C LYS A 367 11.78 -9.83 -4.65
N ASN A 368 12.26 -8.58 -4.66
CA ASN A 368 13.49 -8.17 -4.01
C ASN A 368 13.28 -7.74 -2.56
N GLU A 369 12.05 -7.56 -2.10
CA GLU A 369 11.76 -7.07 -0.76
C GLU A 369 12.45 -7.92 0.31
N ASP A 370 12.25 -9.24 0.29
CA ASP A 370 12.83 -10.16 1.29
C ASP A 370 14.34 -10.43 1.06
N VAL A 371 14.89 -10.05 -0.09
CA VAL A 371 16.33 -10.22 -0.43
C VAL A 371 17.14 -9.02 0.02
N LEU A 372 16.64 -7.81 -0.21
CA LEU A 372 17.27 -6.56 0.22
C LEU A 372 17.05 -6.30 1.71
N TRP A 373 16.05 -6.93 2.32
CA TRP A 373 15.72 -6.81 3.72
C TRP A 373 16.21 -8.02 4.52
N ASP A 374 17.47 -7.97 4.95
CA ASP A 374 18.10 -9.04 5.71
C ASP A 374 17.85 -8.88 7.22
N GLU A 375 17.34 -9.93 7.86
CA GLU A 375 17.07 -9.99 9.31
C GLU A 375 18.07 -10.91 10.06
N THR A 376 19.11 -11.41 9.39
CA THR A 376 20.07 -12.34 9.99
C THR A 376 20.94 -11.69 11.07
N GLU A 377 21.27 -10.41 10.92
CA GLU A 377 22.05 -9.63 11.89
C GLU A 377 21.15 -8.80 12.81
N ALA A 378 21.07 -9.20 14.10
CA ALA A 378 20.19 -8.57 15.07
C ALA A 378 20.55 -7.11 15.40
N ASP A 379 21.80 -6.70 15.18
CA ASP A 379 22.32 -5.34 15.38
C ASP A 379 22.14 -4.43 14.15
N GLN A 380 21.81 -5.01 12.98
CA GLN A 380 21.58 -4.30 11.72
C GLN A 380 20.22 -4.67 11.11
N PRO A 381 19.09 -4.22 11.70
CA PRO A 381 17.77 -4.59 11.19
C PRO A 381 17.56 -4.11 9.76
N GLY A 382 17.28 -5.05 8.85
CA GLY A 382 17.15 -4.82 7.40
C GLY A 382 18.46 -4.99 6.61
N GLY A 383 19.57 -5.32 7.27
CA GLY A 383 20.85 -5.64 6.63
C GLY A 383 21.62 -4.43 6.11
N ALA A 384 22.72 -4.72 5.41
CA ALA A 384 23.67 -3.72 4.92
C ALA A 384 23.03 -2.68 3.99
N PHE A 385 22.11 -3.10 3.11
CA PHE A 385 21.43 -2.20 2.18
C PHE A 385 20.55 -1.18 2.91
N VAL A 386 19.65 -1.64 3.79
CA VAL A 386 18.75 -0.76 4.55
C VAL A 386 19.56 0.13 5.50
N CYS A 387 20.57 -0.41 6.18
CA CYS A 387 21.43 0.36 7.08
C CYS A 387 22.15 1.50 6.35
N ARG A 388 22.66 1.25 5.13
CA ARG A 388 23.27 2.28 4.28
C ARG A 388 22.28 3.39 3.90
N MET A 389 21.06 3.03 3.51
CA MET A 389 20.00 4.02 3.20
C MET A 389 19.62 4.85 4.43
N VAL A 390 19.44 4.22 5.59
CA VAL A 390 19.16 4.92 6.85
C VAL A 390 20.33 5.84 7.22
N GLN A 391 21.57 5.42 6.99
CA GLN A 391 22.74 6.24 7.25
C GLN A 391 22.79 7.50 6.37
N TRP A 392 22.44 7.41 5.08
CA TRP A 392 22.32 8.59 4.22
C TRP A 392 21.24 9.56 4.72
N VAL A 393 20.08 9.06 5.15
CA VAL A 393 19.03 9.88 5.77
C VAL A 393 19.54 10.55 7.05
N ARG A 394 20.25 9.80 7.90
CA ARG A 394 20.80 10.30 9.17
C ARG A 394 21.85 11.39 8.96
N SER A 395 22.84 11.15 8.11
CA SER A 395 23.90 12.12 7.81
C SER A 395 23.33 13.42 7.23
N TYR A 396 22.31 13.33 6.36
CA TYR A 396 21.67 14.53 5.83
C TYR A 396 20.84 15.26 6.90
N ALA A 397 20.13 14.54 7.76
CA ALA A 397 19.39 15.15 8.88
C ALA A 397 20.29 15.92 9.86
N HIS A 398 21.54 15.48 10.01
CA HIS A 398 22.57 16.15 10.82
C HIS A 398 23.36 17.22 10.06
N GLU A 399 23.03 17.51 8.80
CA GLU A 399 23.73 18.42 7.90
C GLU A 399 25.17 18.02 7.53
N ASP A 400 25.59 16.77 7.78
CA ASP A 400 26.95 16.27 7.47
C ASP A 400 27.23 16.21 5.96
N ILE A 401 26.19 15.96 5.15
CA ILE A 401 26.26 15.86 3.68
C ILE A 401 25.38 16.90 2.99
N LYS A 402 25.41 18.14 3.48
CA LYS A 402 24.60 19.25 2.97
C LYS A 402 24.74 19.43 1.45
N GLY A 403 23.60 19.51 0.75
CA GLY A 403 23.54 19.64 -0.71
C GLY A 403 23.58 18.33 -1.49
N ARG A 404 23.72 17.17 -0.82
CA ARG A 404 23.60 15.83 -1.42
C ARG A 404 22.16 15.34 -1.41
N ASP A 405 21.27 16.11 -2.03
CA ASP A 405 19.84 15.80 -2.15
C ASP A 405 19.63 14.46 -2.89
N ASP A 406 20.53 14.16 -3.83
CA ASP A 406 20.59 12.92 -4.62
C ASP A 406 20.61 11.66 -3.73
N LEU A 407 21.45 11.64 -2.68
CA LEU A 407 21.57 10.50 -1.77
C LEU A 407 20.29 10.26 -0.98
N VAL A 408 19.67 11.31 -0.48
CA VAL A 408 18.46 11.16 0.34
C VAL A 408 17.25 10.84 -0.51
N ILE A 409 17.16 11.38 -1.73
CA ILE A 409 16.12 10.98 -2.68
C ILE A 409 16.23 9.47 -2.96
N CYS A 410 17.44 8.98 -3.25
CA CYS A 410 17.69 7.55 -3.44
C CYS A 410 17.27 6.73 -2.21
N ALA A 411 17.74 7.14 -1.01
CA ALA A 411 17.44 6.42 0.23
C ALA A 411 15.96 6.40 0.58
N THR A 412 15.28 7.56 0.55
CA THR A 412 13.89 7.65 0.98
C THR A 412 12.93 6.98 0.01
N LEU A 413 13.19 7.02 -1.30
CA LEU A 413 12.41 6.28 -2.28
C LEU A 413 12.63 4.77 -2.16
N SER A 414 13.88 4.32 -2.02
CA SER A 414 14.21 2.89 -1.87
C SER A 414 13.62 2.32 -0.57
N LEU A 415 13.79 3.02 0.56
CA LEU A 415 13.16 2.64 1.83
C LEU A 415 11.64 2.69 1.75
N GLY A 416 11.08 3.66 1.00
CA GLY A 416 9.64 3.75 0.75
C GLY A 416 9.12 2.48 0.11
N ASN A 417 9.80 1.98 -0.93
CA ASN A 417 9.41 0.76 -1.62
C ASN A 417 9.50 -0.49 -0.73
N LEU A 418 10.48 -0.55 0.18
CA LEU A 418 10.68 -1.66 1.12
C LEU A 418 9.79 -1.60 2.37
N ALA A 419 9.32 -0.41 2.77
CA ALA A 419 8.55 -0.21 4.01
C ALA A 419 7.04 -0.44 3.87
N ARG A 420 6.59 -1.21 2.86
CA ARG A 420 5.15 -1.47 2.62
C ARG A 420 4.53 -2.45 3.63
N ARG A 421 5.33 -3.32 4.24
CA ARG A 421 4.90 -4.27 5.29
C ARG A 421 5.02 -3.68 6.69
N GLU A 422 4.20 -4.20 7.61
CA GLU A 422 4.17 -3.77 9.02
C GLU A 422 5.50 -4.04 9.74
N THR A 423 6.12 -5.20 9.51
CA THR A 423 7.40 -5.61 10.11
C THR A 423 8.53 -4.64 9.75
N ASN A 424 8.68 -4.37 8.46
CA ASN A 424 9.72 -3.48 7.91
C ASN A 424 9.53 -2.05 8.43
N SER A 425 8.28 -1.57 8.41
CA SER A 425 7.92 -0.28 9.00
C SER A 425 8.26 -0.21 10.49
N THR A 426 7.97 -1.26 11.26
CA THR A 426 8.28 -1.30 12.69
C THR A 426 9.79 -1.22 12.92
N ALA A 427 10.59 -2.00 12.20
CA ALA A 427 12.05 -1.99 12.32
C ALA A 427 12.67 -0.61 12.03
N LEU A 428 12.16 0.14 11.04
CA LEU A 428 12.62 1.51 10.76
C LEU A 428 12.22 2.53 11.85
N LEU A 429 11.07 2.32 12.50
CA LEU A 429 10.52 3.23 13.49
C LEU A 429 11.09 3.00 14.90
N THR A 430 11.59 1.80 15.19
CA THR A 430 12.20 1.45 16.48
C THR A 430 13.72 1.67 16.47
N PRO A 431 14.37 1.74 17.65
CA PRO A 431 15.83 1.71 17.73
C PRO A 431 16.40 0.44 17.04
N PRO A 432 17.57 0.52 16.39
CA PRO A 432 18.50 1.67 16.35
C PRO A 432 18.17 2.73 15.28
N HIS A 433 17.25 2.45 14.34
CA HIS A 433 16.99 3.35 13.22
C HIS A 433 16.25 4.62 13.63
N SER A 434 15.13 4.47 14.36
CA SER A 434 14.29 5.57 14.85
C SER A 434 14.05 6.66 13.80
N ILE A 435 13.78 6.26 12.55
CA ILE A 435 13.85 7.16 11.39
C ILE A 435 12.80 8.29 11.45
N ALA A 436 11.71 8.11 12.18
CA ALA A 436 10.63 9.09 12.28
C ALA A 436 11.10 10.47 12.76
N SER A 437 12.03 10.53 13.73
CA SER A 437 12.58 11.80 14.24
C SER A 437 13.53 12.46 13.24
N LEU A 438 14.25 11.66 12.45
CA LEU A 438 15.13 12.14 11.39
C LEU A 438 14.30 12.79 10.28
N LEU A 439 13.28 12.09 9.78
CA LEU A 439 12.39 12.56 8.70
C LEU A 439 11.57 13.80 9.09
N SER A 440 11.31 14.02 10.38
CA SER A 440 10.62 15.21 10.90
C SER A 440 11.53 16.40 11.21
N SER A 441 12.81 16.34 10.83
CA SER A 441 13.75 17.45 11.00
C SER A 441 13.46 18.62 10.03
N ASP A 442 14.04 19.79 10.32
CA ASP A 442 13.97 20.95 9.43
C ASP A 442 14.70 20.73 8.10
N ALA A 443 15.73 19.89 8.08
CA ALA A 443 16.45 19.54 6.86
C ALA A 443 15.50 19.01 5.76
N PHE A 444 14.52 18.19 6.14
CA PHE A 444 13.61 17.54 5.18
C PHE A 444 12.29 18.26 4.94
N LEU A 445 11.74 18.90 5.97
CA LEU A 445 10.36 19.40 5.93
C LEU A 445 10.27 20.87 6.35
N SER A 446 11.26 21.69 5.95
CA SER A 446 11.16 23.16 6.03
C SER A 446 10.43 23.74 4.81
N ALA A 447 10.04 25.02 4.89
CA ALA A 447 9.46 25.72 3.75
C ALA A 447 10.43 25.85 2.56
N THR A 448 11.74 25.86 2.81
CA THR A 448 12.81 26.07 1.82
C THR A 448 13.38 24.77 1.26
N THR A 449 13.11 23.62 1.86
CA THR A 449 13.59 22.32 1.36
C THR A 449 13.04 22.04 -0.05
N ASP A 450 13.90 21.49 -0.91
CA ASP A 450 13.57 21.12 -2.30
C ASP A 450 12.37 20.16 -2.38
N ILE A 451 11.55 20.33 -3.41
CA ILE A 451 10.31 19.57 -3.56
C ILE A 451 10.56 18.08 -3.85
N LYS A 452 11.68 17.72 -4.50
CA LYS A 452 12.05 16.32 -4.77
C LYS A 452 12.49 15.60 -3.49
N VAL A 453 13.22 16.30 -2.62
CA VAL A 453 13.55 15.78 -1.28
C VAL A 453 12.27 15.57 -0.47
N LYS A 454 11.35 16.55 -0.47
CA LYS A 454 10.04 16.39 0.17
C LYS A 454 9.26 15.21 -0.39
N HIS A 455 9.31 14.98 -1.71
CA HIS A 455 8.63 13.85 -2.33
C HIS A 455 9.09 12.50 -1.78
N GLY A 456 10.40 12.25 -1.77
CA GLY A 456 10.95 11.01 -1.22
C GLY A 456 10.59 10.82 0.26
N VAL A 457 10.80 11.86 1.08
CA VAL A 457 10.51 11.83 2.52
C VAL A 457 9.02 11.61 2.80
N VAL A 458 8.14 12.36 2.14
CA VAL A 458 6.69 12.25 2.31
C VAL A 458 6.18 10.91 1.79
N GLY A 459 6.76 10.38 0.71
CA GLY A 459 6.49 9.03 0.20
C GLY A 459 6.78 7.95 1.24
N LEU A 460 7.98 7.97 1.83
CA LEU A 460 8.33 7.05 2.92
C LEU A 460 7.42 7.21 4.14
N LEU A 461 7.18 8.44 4.59
CA LEU A 461 6.26 8.71 5.70
C LEU A 461 4.84 8.20 5.42
N LYS A 462 4.37 8.25 4.16
CA LYS A 462 3.05 7.75 3.77
C LYS A 462 2.96 6.25 3.98
N HIS A 463 3.96 5.48 3.56
CA HIS A 463 3.98 4.03 3.73
C HIS A 463 4.10 3.64 5.21
N LEU A 464 4.98 4.30 5.97
CA LEU A 464 5.08 4.11 7.43
C LEU A 464 3.76 4.44 8.16
N ALA A 465 3.06 5.49 7.74
CA ALA A 465 1.76 5.85 8.30
C ALA A 465 0.66 4.86 7.90
N GLN A 466 0.68 4.35 6.67
CA GLN A 466 -0.29 3.37 6.17
C GLN A 466 -0.21 2.05 6.94
N SER A 467 0.99 1.54 7.21
CA SER A 467 1.21 0.32 8.00
C SER A 467 0.86 0.50 9.50
N SER A 468 0.83 1.74 10.00
CA SER A 468 0.41 2.07 11.38
C SER A 468 -1.08 1.83 11.69
N GLY A 469 -1.87 1.40 10.70
CA GLY A 469 -3.27 0.98 10.88
C GLY A 469 -3.42 -0.16 11.88
N ASN A 470 -2.51 -1.13 11.81
CA ASN A 470 -2.54 -2.37 12.59
C ASN A 470 -1.52 -2.38 13.76
N SER A 471 -0.56 -1.44 13.74
CA SER A 471 0.50 -1.33 14.75
C SER A 471 0.40 -0.03 15.57
N PRO A 472 -0.13 -0.09 16.81
CA PRO A 472 -0.21 1.08 17.69
C PRO A 472 1.14 1.68 18.08
N SER A 473 2.22 0.88 18.12
CA SER A 473 3.58 1.37 18.37
C SER A 473 4.12 2.20 17.21
N ASN A 474 3.90 1.76 15.96
CA ASN A 474 4.32 2.53 14.78
C ASN A 474 3.61 3.89 14.74
N ARG A 475 2.30 3.89 15.05
CA ARG A 475 1.54 5.14 15.14
C ARG A 475 2.08 6.06 16.22
N ALA A 476 2.37 5.52 17.41
CA ALA A 476 2.95 6.30 18.50
C ALA A 476 4.30 6.91 18.10
N ALA A 477 5.20 6.14 17.48
CA ALA A 477 6.51 6.63 17.03
C ALA A 477 6.40 7.80 16.04
N LEU A 478 5.51 7.69 15.04
CA LEU A 478 5.25 8.77 14.06
C LEU A 478 4.54 9.99 14.68
N SER A 479 3.62 9.76 15.62
CA SER A 479 2.96 10.83 16.36
C SER A 479 3.93 11.60 17.25
N ASP A 480 4.83 10.89 17.92
CA ASP A 480 5.74 11.46 18.93
C ASP A 480 6.94 12.15 18.30
N SER A 481 7.32 11.80 17.06
CA SER A 481 8.37 12.51 16.32
C SER A 481 7.97 13.91 15.84
N GLY A 482 6.68 14.24 15.83
CA GLY A 482 6.20 15.57 15.41
C GLY A 482 6.04 15.74 13.90
N VAL A 483 5.94 14.64 13.14
CA VAL A 483 5.73 14.66 11.67
C VAL A 483 4.55 15.54 11.26
N LEU A 484 3.42 15.47 11.97
CA LEU A 484 2.23 16.28 11.62
C LEU A 484 2.51 17.78 11.72
N GLN A 485 3.10 18.23 12.82
CA GLN A 485 3.44 19.64 13.02
C GLN A 485 4.41 20.12 11.96
N ARG A 486 5.40 19.29 11.62
CA ARG A 486 6.38 19.62 10.59
C ARG A 486 5.75 19.71 9.20
N LEU A 487 4.87 18.79 8.83
CA LEU A 487 4.11 18.87 7.58
C LEU A 487 3.25 20.14 7.50
N VAL A 488 2.62 20.56 8.61
CA VAL A 488 1.86 21.82 8.66
C VAL A 488 2.76 23.05 8.44
N LYS A 489 3.99 23.03 8.97
CA LYS A 489 4.97 24.14 8.84
C LYS A 489 5.75 24.13 7.53
N SER A 490 5.73 23.02 6.79
CA SER A 490 6.53 22.80 5.56
C SER A 490 6.09 23.62 4.34
N GLY A 491 4.94 24.28 4.40
CA GLY A 491 4.35 25.04 3.28
C GLY A 491 3.79 24.18 2.13
N ILE A 492 3.72 22.85 2.28
CA ILE A 492 3.26 21.92 1.23
C ILE A 492 1.80 22.18 0.81
N TRP A 493 0.95 22.66 1.72
CA TRP A 493 -0.50 22.80 1.49
C TRP A 493 -0.89 24.00 0.61
N VAL A 494 0.06 24.85 0.26
CA VAL A 494 -0.17 26.00 -0.62
C VAL A 494 -0.37 25.49 -2.05
N GLN A 495 -1.49 25.84 -2.69
CA GLN A 495 -1.72 25.49 -4.09
C GLN A 495 -0.67 26.16 -4.98
N ARG A 496 0.00 25.35 -5.79
CA ARG A 496 0.99 25.79 -6.79
C ARG A 496 0.71 25.01 -8.07
N GLY A 497 0.85 25.66 -9.24
CA GLY A 497 0.60 25.03 -10.55
C GLY A 497 1.69 24.05 -11.01
N ASP A 498 2.47 23.48 -10.08
CA ASP A 498 3.55 22.53 -10.37
C ASP A 498 3.05 21.09 -10.12
N PRO A 499 3.03 20.21 -11.14
CA PRO A 499 2.60 18.82 -10.98
C PRO A 499 3.35 18.06 -9.89
N MET A 500 4.64 18.36 -9.69
CA MET A 500 5.43 17.70 -8.65
C MET A 500 4.93 18.07 -7.24
N VAL A 501 4.50 19.33 -7.06
CA VAL A 501 3.89 19.78 -5.80
C VAL A 501 2.59 19.03 -5.53
N GLU A 502 1.76 18.77 -6.55
CA GLU A 502 0.53 17.99 -6.38
C GLU A 502 0.81 16.54 -5.91
N VAL A 503 1.85 15.90 -6.45
CA VAL A 503 2.27 14.56 -6.01
C VAL A 503 2.68 14.58 -4.53
N VAL A 504 3.47 15.57 -4.11
CA VAL A 504 3.89 15.73 -2.71
C VAL A 504 2.69 16.04 -1.81
N GLN A 505 1.77 16.89 -2.25
CA GLN A 505 0.53 17.19 -1.53
C GLN A 505 -0.31 15.93 -1.32
N MET A 506 -0.52 15.13 -2.36
CA MET A 506 -1.23 13.85 -2.25
C MET A 506 -0.56 12.89 -1.27
N GLY A 507 0.77 12.80 -1.31
CA GLY A 507 1.54 12.04 -0.32
C GLY A 507 1.29 12.53 1.11
N ALA A 508 1.37 13.84 1.33
CA ALA A 508 1.19 14.46 2.64
C ALA A 508 -0.25 14.30 3.17
N ILE A 509 -1.27 14.44 2.30
CA ILE A 509 -2.66 14.10 2.60
C ILE A 509 -2.75 12.65 3.06
N GLY A 510 -2.07 11.73 2.36
CA GLY A 510 -1.97 10.32 2.71
C GLY A 510 -1.45 10.11 4.13
N VAL A 511 -0.28 10.69 4.46
CA VAL A 511 0.33 10.60 5.80
C VAL A 511 -0.67 11.02 6.88
N VAL A 512 -1.23 12.22 6.75
CA VAL A 512 -2.14 12.80 7.74
C VAL A 512 -3.42 11.97 7.86
N LYS A 513 -4.00 11.54 6.74
CA LYS A 513 -5.20 10.70 6.69
C LYS A 513 -4.99 9.40 7.47
N HIS A 514 -3.87 8.71 7.27
CA HIS A 514 -3.59 7.43 7.91
C HIS A 514 -3.34 7.57 9.42
N LEU A 515 -2.60 8.61 9.83
CA LEU A 515 -2.35 8.90 11.26
C LEU A 515 -3.63 9.28 12.02
N CYS A 516 -4.60 9.89 11.34
CA CYS A 516 -5.91 10.24 11.90
C CYS A 516 -6.98 9.15 11.69
N ASN A 517 -6.70 8.08 10.95
CA ASN A 517 -7.72 7.10 10.56
C ASN A 517 -8.25 6.28 11.74
N ASN A 518 -9.56 6.01 11.69
CA ASN A 518 -10.27 5.11 12.59
C ASN A 518 -10.79 3.89 11.82
N SER A 519 -9.87 3.05 11.32
CA SER A 519 -10.22 1.71 10.83
C SER A 519 -10.59 0.83 12.02
N GLY A 520 -11.79 0.26 12.00
CA GLY A 520 -12.39 -0.47 13.11
C GLY A 520 -11.56 -1.69 13.52
N GLU A 521 -11.22 -1.74 14.81
CA GLU A 521 -10.57 -2.87 15.47
C GLU A 521 -11.58 -4.03 15.58
N GLN A 522 -11.54 -4.96 14.62
CA GLN A 522 -11.90 -6.35 14.88
C GLN A 522 -10.60 -7.13 15.03
N THR A 523 -10.03 -7.14 16.23
CA THR A 523 -8.91 -8.03 16.54
C THR A 523 -9.08 -8.63 17.94
N THR A 524 -8.82 -9.92 17.99
CA THR A 524 -8.99 -10.83 19.12
C THR A 524 -8.19 -10.40 20.36
N HIS A 525 -8.90 -10.30 21.49
CA HIS A 525 -8.57 -10.48 22.91
C HIS A 525 -7.17 -10.19 23.54
N HIS A 526 -6.12 -9.74 22.82
CA HIS A 526 -4.77 -9.65 23.40
C HIS A 526 -4.11 -8.28 23.49
N THR A 527 -4.78 -7.13 23.30
CA THR A 527 -4.16 -5.87 23.81
C THR A 527 -5.10 -4.70 24.02
N ILE A 528 -5.95 -4.75 25.06
CA ILE A 528 -6.69 -3.57 25.54
C ILE A 528 -5.76 -2.35 25.68
N ASN A 529 -4.54 -2.53 26.19
CA ASN A 529 -3.54 -1.46 26.31
C ASN A 529 -3.06 -0.87 24.97
N LYS A 530 -2.85 -1.66 23.91
CA LYS A 530 -2.41 -1.10 22.61
C LYS A 530 -3.55 -0.40 21.88
N LEU A 531 -4.78 -0.91 21.96
CA LEU A 531 -5.97 -0.24 21.43
C LEU A 531 -6.20 1.12 22.13
N LEU A 532 -5.99 1.16 23.46
CA LEU A 532 -6.04 2.39 24.26
C LEU A 532 -5.01 3.43 23.82
N ILE A 533 -3.75 3.03 23.60
CA ILE A 533 -2.69 3.92 23.10
C ILE A 533 -3.06 4.45 21.72
N SER A 534 -3.52 3.58 20.81
CA SER A 534 -3.95 3.94 19.46
C SER A 534 -5.07 4.97 19.47
N CYS A 535 -6.11 4.77 20.29
CA CYS A 535 -7.23 5.71 20.42
C CYS A 535 -6.80 7.08 20.96
N LYS A 536 -5.94 7.10 22.00
CA LYS A 536 -5.40 8.35 22.55
C LYS A 536 -4.58 9.12 21.50
N LYS A 537 -3.72 8.43 20.75
CA LYS A 537 -2.90 9.03 19.68
C LYS A 537 -3.74 9.53 18.51
N LYS A 538 -4.83 8.84 18.13
CA LYS A 538 -5.78 9.32 17.11
C LYS A 538 -6.40 10.67 17.49
N VAL A 539 -6.86 10.81 18.73
CA VAL A 539 -7.43 12.08 19.23
C VAL A 539 -6.36 13.16 19.29
N GLU A 540 -5.17 12.84 19.80
CA GLU A 540 -4.04 13.77 19.85
C GLU A 540 -3.63 14.27 18.46
N ASN A 541 -3.49 13.38 17.48
CA ASN A 541 -3.19 13.72 16.08
C ASN A 541 -4.27 14.63 15.48
N SER A 542 -5.53 14.27 15.70
CA SER A 542 -6.68 15.03 15.19
C SER A 542 -6.74 16.43 15.82
N SER A 543 -6.47 16.54 17.12
CA SER A 543 -6.36 17.81 17.83
C SER A 543 -5.20 18.66 17.33
N ARG A 544 -4.01 18.07 17.15
CA ARG A 544 -2.82 18.78 16.62
C ARG A 544 -3.06 19.34 15.22
N LEU A 545 -3.83 18.64 14.39
CA LEU A 545 -4.15 19.10 13.04
C LEU A 545 -5.25 20.17 13.03
N ALA A 546 -6.20 20.09 13.95
CA ALA A 546 -7.34 21.03 14.04
C ALA A 546 -6.96 22.37 14.66
N LEU A 547 -6.09 22.36 15.68
CA LEU A 547 -5.68 23.54 16.41
C LEU A 547 -4.61 24.33 15.64
N LYS A 548 -4.64 25.66 15.77
CA LYS A 548 -3.63 26.55 15.20
C LYS A 548 -2.41 26.62 16.12
N ASP A 549 -1.22 26.77 15.53
CA ASP A 549 0.04 27.00 16.25
C ASP A 549 0.51 28.42 15.97
N ALA A 550 0.50 29.28 16.99
CA ALA A 550 0.80 30.71 16.87
C ALA A 550 0.04 31.39 15.71
N ASP A 551 0.77 32.01 14.77
CA ASP A 551 0.23 32.72 13.60
C ASP A 551 0.04 31.81 12.37
N ILE A 552 0.32 30.51 12.49
CA ILE A 552 0.21 29.56 11.37
C ILE A 552 -1.22 29.00 11.34
N PRO A 553 -1.92 29.05 10.19
CA PRO A 553 -3.23 28.41 10.04
C PRO A 553 -3.17 26.93 10.40
N SER A 554 -4.23 26.40 11.01
CA SER A 554 -4.27 24.98 11.38
C SER A 554 -4.15 24.08 10.14
N GLY A 555 -3.59 22.89 10.32
CA GLY A 555 -3.43 21.93 9.22
C GLY A 555 -4.75 21.59 8.54
N ILE A 556 -5.84 21.44 9.30
CA ILE A 556 -7.19 21.26 8.73
C ILE A 556 -7.60 22.45 7.89
N SER A 557 -7.38 23.69 8.34
CA SER A 557 -7.73 24.87 7.56
C SER A 557 -6.97 24.91 6.23
N GLN A 558 -5.69 24.55 6.24
CA GLN A 558 -4.86 24.51 5.03
C GLN A 558 -5.32 23.41 4.06
N ILE A 559 -5.58 22.19 4.56
CA ILE A 559 -6.05 21.05 3.74
C ILE A 559 -7.45 21.31 3.17
N VAL A 560 -8.36 21.87 3.96
CA VAL A 560 -9.71 22.25 3.51
C VAL A 560 -9.63 23.30 2.42
N SER A 561 -8.78 24.33 2.59
CA SER A 561 -8.55 25.35 1.56
C SER A 561 -8.01 24.72 0.27
N LEU A 562 -7.01 23.84 0.37
CA LEU A 562 -6.46 23.14 -0.79
C LEU A 562 -7.51 22.27 -1.51
N ALA A 563 -8.32 21.53 -0.75
CA ALA A 563 -9.38 20.69 -1.30
C ALA A 563 -10.52 21.48 -1.97
N GLN A 564 -10.71 22.75 -1.61
CA GLN A 564 -11.67 23.65 -2.26
C GLN A 564 -11.12 24.28 -3.54
N GLN A 565 -9.82 24.56 -3.59
CA GLN A 565 -9.19 25.35 -4.67
C GLN A 565 -8.48 24.51 -5.75
N SER A 566 -8.07 23.28 -5.43
CA SER A 566 -7.45 22.36 -6.41
C SER A 566 -8.40 22.06 -7.57
N ASP A 567 -7.90 21.62 -8.73
CA ASP A 567 -8.72 21.06 -9.82
C ASP A 567 -8.69 19.53 -9.84
N THR A 568 -7.77 18.92 -9.09
CA THR A 568 -7.54 17.48 -9.08
C THR A 568 -8.51 16.76 -8.14
N VAL A 569 -9.41 15.93 -8.69
CA VAL A 569 -10.44 15.19 -7.94
C VAL A 569 -9.84 14.35 -6.80
N ALA A 570 -8.63 13.80 -6.99
CA ALA A 570 -7.91 13.03 -5.98
C ALA A 570 -7.59 13.89 -4.74
N ILE A 571 -7.00 15.08 -4.91
CA ILE A 571 -6.71 16.03 -3.82
C ILE A 571 -8.00 16.42 -3.11
N LYS A 572 -9.02 16.79 -3.88
CA LYS A 572 -10.30 17.20 -3.28
C LYS A 572 -10.95 16.08 -2.48
N SER A 573 -10.89 14.82 -2.94
CA SER A 573 -11.53 13.68 -2.28
C SER A 573 -10.74 13.22 -1.08
N GLU A 574 -9.43 12.97 -1.23
CA GLU A 574 -8.57 12.51 -0.15
C GLU A 574 -8.37 13.59 0.93
N GLY A 575 -8.28 14.86 0.55
CA GLY A 575 -8.27 15.99 1.50
C GLY A 575 -9.56 16.06 2.32
N SER A 576 -10.72 15.83 1.70
CA SER A 576 -12.00 15.74 2.43
C SER A 576 -12.03 14.56 3.41
N ARG A 577 -11.38 13.43 3.07
CA ARG A 577 -11.32 12.24 3.94
C ARG A 577 -10.44 12.46 5.17
N VAL A 578 -9.43 13.34 5.10
CA VAL A 578 -8.70 13.78 6.30
C VAL A 578 -9.67 14.39 7.31
N LEU A 579 -10.55 15.29 6.85
CA LEU A 579 -11.56 15.92 7.70
C LEU A 579 -12.57 14.90 8.25
N VAL A 580 -13.01 13.93 7.45
CA VAL A 580 -13.85 12.81 7.92
C VAL A 580 -13.18 12.06 9.08
N ASN A 581 -11.90 11.71 8.93
CA ASN A 581 -11.15 10.96 9.93
C ASN A 581 -10.95 11.76 11.22
N VAL A 582 -10.62 13.05 11.11
CA VAL A 582 -10.54 13.97 12.25
C VAL A 582 -11.87 14.04 13.00
N ILE A 583 -13.00 14.23 12.31
CA ILE A 583 -14.32 14.28 12.95
C ILE A 583 -14.65 12.94 13.63
N LYS A 584 -14.46 11.81 12.96
CA LYS A 584 -14.70 10.49 13.55
C LYS A 584 -13.87 10.24 14.81
N SER A 585 -12.61 10.69 14.81
CA SER A 585 -11.69 10.57 15.94
C SER A 585 -12.11 11.46 17.12
N LEU A 586 -12.43 12.73 16.85
CA LEU A 586 -12.84 13.69 17.88
C LEU A 586 -14.19 13.34 18.52
N TRP A 587 -15.09 12.62 17.83
CA TRP A 587 -16.38 12.16 18.35
C TRP A 587 -16.37 10.73 18.91
N ALA A 588 -15.20 10.10 19.06
CA ALA A 588 -15.07 8.78 19.69
C ALA A 588 -15.41 8.81 21.20
N SER A 589 -15.61 7.64 21.83
CA SER A 589 -16.04 7.54 23.24
C SER A 589 -15.06 8.18 24.25
N ASP A 590 -15.61 8.85 25.26
CA ASP A 590 -14.87 9.59 26.31
C ASP A 590 -14.21 8.73 27.38
N ALA A 591 -14.51 7.42 27.40
CA ALA A 591 -14.33 6.58 28.58
C ALA A 591 -12.89 6.47 29.12
N GLN A 592 -11.87 6.96 28.38
CA GLN A 592 -10.47 6.67 28.64
C GLN A 592 -9.49 7.86 28.42
N LEU A 593 -10.00 9.09 28.27
CA LEU A 593 -9.19 10.31 28.14
C LEU A 593 -8.96 10.99 29.49
N ASN A 594 -7.77 11.56 29.72
CA ASN A 594 -7.52 12.43 30.87
C ASN A 594 -8.14 13.83 30.65
N ASP A 595 -8.23 14.65 31.71
CA ASP A 595 -8.96 15.92 31.61
C ASP A 595 -8.29 16.94 30.67
N ALA A 596 -6.96 16.91 30.57
CA ALA A 596 -6.23 17.72 29.60
C ALA A 596 -6.56 17.32 28.14
N GLN A 597 -6.63 16.01 27.86
CA GLN A 597 -7.01 15.47 26.55
C GLN A 597 -8.47 15.75 26.22
N LYS A 598 -9.38 15.66 27.20
CA LYS A 598 -10.79 16.05 27.01
C LYS A 598 -10.90 17.53 26.63
N LYS A 599 -10.18 18.41 27.33
CA LYS A 599 -10.13 19.85 27.02
C LYS A 599 -9.60 20.08 25.60
N LEU A 600 -8.45 19.49 25.27
CA LEU A 600 -7.84 19.58 23.95
C LEU A 600 -8.79 19.10 22.83
N ARG A 601 -9.56 18.05 23.10
CA ARG A 601 -10.57 17.53 22.17
C ARG A 601 -11.72 18.52 21.97
N LEU A 602 -12.24 19.13 23.05
CA LEU A 602 -13.30 20.13 22.95
C LEU A 602 -12.85 21.36 22.16
N ASP A 603 -11.63 21.84 22.41
CA ASP A 603 -11.04 22.94 21.66
C ASP A 603 -10.88 22.59 20.16
N ALA A 604 -10.46 21.36 19.86
CA ALA A 604 -10.36 20.85 18.50
C ALA A 604 -11.72 20.69 17.81
N ILE A 605 -12.76 20.24 18.53
CA ILE A 605 -14.14 20.18 18.04
C ILE A 605 -14.61 21.58 17.64
N ALA A 606 -14.39 22.59 18.50
CA ALA A 606 -14.73 23.98 18.20
C ALA A 606 -13.98 24.51 16.95
N ALA A 607 -12.71 24.14 16.79
CA ALA A 607 -11.90 24.55 15.64
C ALA A 607 -12.38 23.95 14.31
N VAL A 608 -12.94 22.73 14.32
CA VAL A 608 -13.43 22.05 13.10
C VAL A 608 -14.85 22.49 12.71
N LEU A 609 -15.62 23.05 13.65
CA LEU A 609 -16.98 23.58 13.43
C LEU A 609 -16.97 24.88 12.62
N GLN A 610 -16.63 24.78 11.34
CA GLN A 610 -16.54 25.89 10.39
C GLN A 610 -17.45 25.67 9.18
N PRO A 611 -17.96 26.73 8.52
CA PRO A 611 -18.74 26.61 7.30
C PRO A 611 -18.00 25.85 6.19
N SER A 612 -16.71 26.10 6.03
CA SER A 612 -15.85 25.43 5.04
C SER A 612 -15.75 23.92 5.26
N SER A 613 -15.69 23.47 6.51
CA SER A 613 -15.71 22.04 6.86
C SER A 613 -16.99 21.35 6.37
N ALA A 614 -18.15 21.95 6.64
CA ALA A 614 -19.44 21.40 6.20
C ALA A 614 -19.58 21.39 4.66
N GLN A 615 -19.11 22.45 3.99
CA GLN A 615 -19.14 22.58 2.53
C GLN A 615 -18.27 21.53 1.82
N VAL A 616 -17.06 21.28 2.33
CA VAL A 616 -16.16 20.26 1.76
C VAL A 616 -16.75 18.85 1.91
N LEU A 617 -17.35 18.54 3.06
CA LEU A 617 -18.03 17.25 3.27
C LEU A 617 -19.28 17.09 2.39
N ALA A 618 -20.08 18.14 2.24
CA ALA A 618 -21.22 18.15 1.31
C ALA A 618 -20.76 17.95 -0.13
N SER A 619 -19.63 18.55 -0.51
CA SER A 619 -19.00 18.38 -1.83
C SER A 619 -18.44 16.97 -2.03
N LEU A 620 -17.88 16.33 -0.98
CA LEU A 620 -17.46 14.93 -1.03
C LEU A 620 -18.63 13.99 -1.34
N VAL A 621 -19.76 14.14 -0.63
CA VAL A 621 -20.99 13.39 -0.90
C VAL A 621 -21.49 13.68 -2.33
N GLY A 622 -21.46 14.96 -2.72
CA GLY A 622 -21.91 15.42 -4.03
C GLY A 622 -21.24 14.74 -5.22
N ARG A 623 -19.92 14.52 -5.11
CA ARG A 623 -19.05 14.06 -6.19
C ARG A 623 -18.82 12.55 -6.19
N SER A 624 -18.97 11.90 -5.05
CA SER A 624 -18.59 10.49 -4.87
C SER A 624 -19.72 9.50 -5.14
N MET A 625 -20.76 9.87 -5.89
CA MET A 625 -21.96 9.04 -6.10
C MET A 625 -21.68 7.67 -6.75
N LYS A 626 -20.52 7.49 -7.40
CA LYS A 626 -20.06 6.19 -7.92
C LYS A 626 -19.43 5.28 -6.85
N TYR A 627 -19.14 5.81 -5.67
CA TYR A 627 -18.38 5.15 -4.60
C TYR A 627 -19.17 5.20 -3.27
N PRO A 628 -20.02 4.19 -2.99
CA PRO A 628 -20.85 4.15 -1.78
C PRO A 628 -20.07 4.33 -0.47
N LEU A 629 -18.83 3.85 -0.41
CA LEU A 629 -17.94 4.02 0.76
C LEU A 629 -17.66 5.50 1.08
N LEU A 630 -17.29 6.29 0.06
CA LEU A 630 -16.99 7.71 0.22
C LEU A 630 -18.23 8.53 0.58
N VAL A 631 -19.37 8.20 -0.04
CA VAL A 631 -20.67 8.79 0.32
C VAL A 631 -20.98 8.51 1.79
N ASN A 632 -20.81 7.27 2.23
CA ASN A 632 -21.05 6.89 3.63
C ASN A 632 -20.11 7.61 4.60
N GLU A 633 -18.82 7.70 4.27
CA GLU A 633 -17.82 8.45 5.03
C GLU A 633 -18.23 9.91 5.22
N GLY A 634 -18.63 10.59 4.14
CA GLY A 634 -19.13 11.97 4.19
C GLY A 634 -20.42 12.12 4.99
N VAL A 635 -21.40 11.23 4.80
CA VAL A 635 -22.68 11.24 5.53
C VAL A 635 -22.47 11.05 7.02
N VAL A 636 -21.61 10.11 7.43
CA VAL A 636 -21.28 9.88 8.84
C VAL A 636 -20.62 11.11 9.45
N ALA A 637 -19.65 11.73 8.77
CA ALA A 637 -19.00 12.95 9.27
C ALA A 637 -19.98 14.13 9.41
N LEU A 638 -20.86 14.35 8.42
CA LEU A 638 -21.92 15.37 8.50
C LEU A 638 -22.89 15.08 9.65
N THR A 639 -23.22 13.81 9.87
CA THR A 639 -24.10 13.39 10.97
C THR A 639 -23.46 13.74 12.32
N LEU A 640 -22.17 13.39 12.51
CA LEU A 640 -21.42 13.69 13.73
C LEU A 640 -21.33 15.21 13.98
N LEU A 641 -21.00 16.01 12.95
CA LEU A 641 -21.01 17.47 13.08
C LEU A 641 -22.39 18.02 13.49
N SER A 642 -23.48 17.47 12.93
CA SER A 642 -24.85 17.89 13.28
C SER A 642 -25.30 17.49 14.68
N THR A 643 -24.55 16.64 15.40
CA THR A 643 -24.84 16.36 16.81
C THR A 643 -24.49 17.54 17.72
N HIS A 644 -23.63 18.45 17.25
CA HIS A 644 -23.27 19.66 17.97
C HIS A 644 -24.23 20.80 17.65
N LYS A 645 -24.60 21.61 18.65
CA LYS A 645 -25.57 22.72 18.52
C LYS A 645 -25.19 23.72 17.43
N ASP A 646 -23.90 24.06 17.34
CA ASP A 646 -23.38 25.02 16.36
C ASP A 646 -23.08 24.37 15.00
N GLY A 647 -22.96 23.04 14.95
CA GLY A 647 -22.64 22.29 13.73
C GLY A 647 -23.87 21.98 12.88
N ALA A 648 -25.02 21.74 13.51
CA ALA A 648 -26.24 21.41 12.79
C ALA A 648 -26.67 22.50 11.78
N PRO A 649 -26.69 23.81 12.11
CA PRO A 649 -27.02 24.86 11.15
C PRO A 649 -26.02 24.94 9.99
N LEU A 650 -24.73 24.71 10.25
CA LEU A 650 -23.68 24.71 9.22
C LEU A 650 -23.87 23.57 8.22
N VAL A 651 -24.17 22.36 8.71
CA VAL A 651 -24.46 21.18 7.89
C VAL A 651 -25.71 21.42 7.04
N LEU A 652 -26.79 21.93 7.63
CA LEU A 652 -28.02 22.23 6.91
C LEU A 652 -27.80 23.25 5.79
N SER A 653 -27.07 24.34 6.07
CA SER A 653 -26.71 25.34 5.07
C SER A 653 -25.87 24.73 3.93
N ALA A 654 -24.87 23.91 4.27
CA ALA A 654 -23.97 23.31 3.28
C ALA A 654 -24.67 22.32 2.33
N ILE A 655 -25.62 21.50 2.83
CA ILE A 655 -26.31 20.54 1.95
C ILE A 655 -27.36 21.19 1.04
N LEU A 656 -27.89 22.35 1.44
CA LEU A 656 -28.85 23.15 0.68
C LEU A 656 -28.17 24.09 -0.33
N ALA A 657 -26.89 24.38 -0.13
CA ALA A 657 -26.08 25.17 -1.04
C ALA A 657 -25.86 24.43 -2.38
N PRO A 658 -25.74 25.16 -3.51
CA PRO A 658 -25.36 24.57 -4.79
C PRO A 658 -23.94 24.01 -4.71
N LEU A 659 -23.71 22.82 -5.27
CA LEU A 659 -22.37 22.26 -5.35
C LEU A 659 -21.51 23.03 -6.36
N PRO A 660 -20.18 23.10 -6.15
CA PRO A 660 -19.25 23.67 -7.13
C PRO A 660 -19.33 22.95 -8.48
N VAL A 661 -19.21 23.71 -9.57
CA VAL A 661 -19.13 23.14 -10.93
C VAL A 661 -17.71 22.62 -11.14
N GLU A 662 -17.57 21.32 -11.36
CA GLU A 662 -16.29 20.68 -11.66
C GLU A 662 -15.91 20.95 -13.13
N ALA A 663 -14.70 21.46 -13.38
CA ALA A 663 -14.18 21.62 -14.73
C ALA A 663 -13.93 20.25 -15.38
N SER A 664 -14.29 20.09 -16.66
CA SER A 664 -13.88 18.89 -17.42
C SER A 664 -12.38 19.00 -17.75
N PRO A 665 -11.58 17.93 -17.55
CA PRO A 665 -10.16 17.99 -17.88
C PRO A 665 -9.96 18.23 -19.38
N ALA A 666 -8.98 19.06 -19.73
CA ALA A 666 -8.55 19.24 -21.11
C ALA A 666 -7.93 17.93 -21.65
N PRO A 667 -8.20 17.53 -22.89
CA PRO A 667 -7.57 16.34 -23.48
C PRO A 667 -6.09 16.62 -23.70
N GLY A 668 -5.20 16.10 -22.84
CA GLY A 668 -3.76 16.16 -23.07
C GLY A 668 -2.79 16.01 -21.89
N SER A 669 -3.23 16.09 -20.62
CA SER A 669 -2.29 15.98 -19.48
C SER A 669 -2.23 14.55 -18.92
N MET A 670 -1.46 13.67 -19.57
CA MET A 670 -0.96 12.44 -18.93
C MET A 670 0.35 12.79 -18.21
N PRO A 671 0.51 12.51 -16.90
CA PRO A 671 1.82 12.58 -16.27
C PRO A 671 2.71 11.47 -16.84
N THR A 672 3.89 11.85 -17.32
CA THR A 672 4.96 10.95 -17.73
C THR A 672 5.56 10.24 -16.51
N SER A 673 5.71 8.91 -16.61
CA SER A 673 6.55 8.03 -15.78
C SER A 673 6.48 8.25 -14.25
N ALA A 674 5.55 7.56 -13.59
CA ALA A 674 5.66 7.21 -12.17
C ALA A 674 5.89 5.69 -12.07
N PRO A 675 6.80 5.20 -11.20
CA PRO A 675 7.09 3.78 -11.07
C PRO A 675 5.86 2.99 -10.60
N VAL A 676 5.75 1.79 -11.15
CA VAL A 676 4.57 0.92 -11.12
C VAL A 676 4.50 0.22 -9.77
N SER A 677 3.88 0.83 -8.76
CA SER A 677 3.61 0.17 -7.46
C SER A 677 2.46 0.82 -6.69
N GLU A 678 1.32 1.07 -7.34
CA GLU A 678 0.06 1.45 -6.66
C GLU A 678 -0.98 0.32 -6.74
N VAL A 679 -0.69 -0.85 -6.18
CA VAL A 679 -1.72 -1.87 -5.91
C VAL A 679 -2.23 -1.67 -4.49
N SER A 680 -3.20 -0.75 -4.32
CA SER A 680 -4.27 -0.80 -3.29
C SER A 680 -5.08 0.50 -3.25
N SER A 681 -5.69 0.89 -4.38
CA SER A 681 -6.88 1.75 -4.44
C SER A 681 -7.46 1.65 -5.86
N PRO A 682 -8.79 1.71 -6.06
CA PRO A 682 -9.37 1.54 -7.39
C PRO A 682 -8.90 2.69 -8.30
N ILE A 683 -8.18 2.33 -9.36
CA ILE A 683 -7.67 3.21 -10.41
C ILE A 683 -8.85 3.98 -11.02
N PHE A 684 -8.77 5.31 -11.01
CA PHE A 684 -9.73 6.18 -11.67
C PHE A 684 -9.54 6.08 -13.19
N MET A 685 -10.43 5.37 -13.89
CA MET A 685 -10.57 5.52 -15.34
C MET A 685 -11.54 6.68 -15.63
N SER A 686 -11.05 7.69 -16.37
CA SER A 686 -11.84 8.82 -16.87
C SER A 686 -12.81 8.37 -17.97
N PRO A 687 -14.06 8.88 -18.03
CA PRO A 687 -14.98 8.57 -19.12
C PRO A 687 -14.75 9.47 -20.34
N THR A 688 -14.70 8.84 -21.51
CA THR A 688 -14.80 9.47 -22.84
C THR A 688 -16.15 10.14 -23.05
N SER A 689 -16.09 11.38 -23.57
CA SER A 689 -17.09 12.19 -24.27
C SER A 689 -18.56 11.70 -24.37
N ALA A 690 -19.51 12.51 -23.89
CA ALA A 690 -20.72 12.90 -24.66
C ALA A 690 -21.57 14.01 -24.01
N SER A 691 -21.90 15.00 -24.85
CA SER A 691 -23.06 15.92 -24.87
C SER A 691 -23.14 17.11 -23.90
N SER A 692 -23.05 18.29 -24.52
CA SER A 692 -23.41 19.62 -24.05
C SER A 692 -24.87 19.74 -23.60
N ARG A 693 -25.09 19.80 -22.28
CA ARG A 693 -26.23 20.51 -21.67
C ARG A 693 -25.70 21.31 -20.48
N ILE A 694 -26.11 22.57 -20.38
CA ILE A 694 -25.77 23.47 -19.27
C ILE A 694 -26.13 22.76 -17.95
N PRO A 695 -25.18 22.46 -17.05
CA PRO A 695 -25.49 21.74 -15.81
C PRO A 695 -26.21 22.67 -14.84
N ILE A 696 -27.46 22.34 -14.50
CA ILE A 696 -28.12 22.94 -13.32
C ILE A 696 -27.26 22.55 -12.10
N PRO A 697 -26.85 23.49 -11.22
CA PRO A 697 -26.07 23.16 -10.04
C PRO A 697 -26.88 22.21 -9.14
N ARG A 698 -26.44 20.95 -9.06
CA ARG A 698 -27.06 19.94 -8.18
C ARG A 698 -26.63 20.21 -6.73
N ARG A 699 -27.52 20.06 -5.77
CA ARG A 699 -27.23 20.22 -4.33
C ARG A 699 -26.80 18.87 -3.74
N ALA A 700 -26.12 18.89 -2.59
CA ALA A 700 -25.82 17.64 -1.88
C ALA A 700 -27.11 16.95 -1.40
N LEU A 701 -28.15 17.73 -1.05
CA LEU A 701 -29.47 17.21 -0.72
C LEU A 701 -30.07 16.34 -1.84
N ASP A 702 -29.93 16.76 -3.10
CA ASP A 702 -30.45 16.00 -4.25
C ASP A 702 -29.73 14.64 -4.38
N ARG A 703 -28.43 14.62 -4.07
CA ARG A 703 -27.62 13.41 -4.06
C ARG A 703 -28.02 12.47 -2.92
N LEU A 704 -28.25 13.00 -1.72
CA LEU A 704 -28.77 12.23 -0.58
C LEU A 704 -30.14 11.62 -0.86
N ALA A 705 -31.03 12.38 -1.52
CA ALA A 705 -32.32 11.88 -1.96
C ALA A 705 -32.17 10.72 -2.97
N ALA A 706 -31.22 10.83 -3.92
CA ALA A 706 -30.92 9.75 -4.86
C ALA A 706 -30.38 8.48 -4.16
N VAL A 707 -29.51 8.63 -3.16
CA VAL A 707 -29.03 7.50 -2.32
C VAL A 707 -30.21 6.80 -1.63
N LEU A 708 -31.14 7.56 -1.05
CA LEU A 708 -32.33 7.00 -0.41
C LEU A 708 -33.25 6.27 -1.38
N ARG A 709 -33.49 6.84 -2.57
CA ARG A 709 -34.31 6.20 -3.61
C ARG A 709 -33.64 4.97 -4.24
N ASN A 710 -32.32 4.85 -4.08
CA ASN A 710 -31.51 3.78 -4.66
C ASN A 710 -31.70 3.68 -6.19
N GLN A 711 -31.79 4.85 -6.86
CA GLN A 711 -31.99 4.92 -8.30
C GLN A 711 -30.67 4.70 -9.07
N PRO A 712 -30.66 3.92 -10.16
CA PRO A 712 -29.51 3.84 -11.05
C PRO A 712 -29.28 5.22 -11.70
N SER A 713 -28.04 5.69 -11.72
CA SER A 713 -27.68 6.93 -12.41
C SER A 713 -28.11 6.88 -13.86
N SER A 714 -28.97 7.81 -14.30
CA SER A 714 -29.58 7.87 -15.62
C SER A 714 -28.63 8.22 -16.78
N ASP A 715 -27.31 8.17 -16.59
CA ASP A 715 -26.31 8.66 -17.55
C ASP A 715 -25.76 7.56 -18.49
N THR A 716 -26.36 6.37 -18.56
CA THR A 716 -25.93 5.30 -19.47
C THR A 716 -26.95 5.06 -20.58
N SER A 717 -26.95 5.92 -21.59
CA SER A 717 -27.54 5.62 -22.90
C SER A 717 -26.46 5.68 -23.98
N SER A 718 -25.59 4.67 -24.04
CA SER A 718 -25.05 4.13 -25.29
C SER A 718 -24.06 2.99 -25.03
N SER A 719 -24.09 2.02 -25.94
CA SER A 719 -23.10 0.99 -26.20
C SER A 719 -23.04 -0.25 -25.28
N THR A 720 -22.83 -1.37 -25.96
CA THR A 720 -22.90 -2.77 -25.59
C THR A 720 -21.78 -3.20 -24.65
N HIS A 721 -22.05 -3.21 -23.35
CA HIS A 721 -21.53 -4.16 -22.33
C HIS A 721 -22.09 -3.70 -20.98
N ARG A 722 -23.15 -4.34 -20.45
CA ARG A 722 -23.85 -3.89 -19.23
C ARG A 722 -22.93 -3.86 -18.00
N PRO A 723 -22.66 -2.70 -17.37
CA PRO A 723 -22.25 -2.65 -15.97
C PRO A 723 -23.51 -2.79 -15.08
N LYS A 724 -23.40 -3.50 -13.95
CA LYS A 724 -24.48 -3.61 -12.95
C LYS A 724 -24.95 -2.21 -12.50
N PRO A 725 -26.26 -1.96 -12.34
CA PRO A 725 -26.75 -0.71 -11.76
C PRO A 725 -26.20 -0.54 -10.34
N LEU A 726 -25.53 0.59 -10.09
CA LEU A 726 -24.96 0.94 -8.78
C LEU A 726 -26.08 0.96 -7.73
N THR A 727 -25.97 0.08 -6.74
CA THR A 727 -26.94 -0.09 -5.65
C THR A 727 -26.27 0.33 -4.34
N PHE A 728 -26.91 1.20 -3.55
CA PHE A 728 -26.38 1.63 -2.25
C PHE A 728 -26.74 0.63 -1.15
N PRO A 729 -25.78 0.22 -0.30
CA PRO A 729 -26.05 -0.65 0.85
C PRO A 729 -27.08 -0.05 1.81
N VAL A 730 -27.82 -0.92 2.50
CA VAL A 730 -28.90 -0.53 3.42
C VAL A 730 -28.37 0.34 4.56
N GLU A 731 -27.15 0.09 5.00
CA GLU A 731 -26.44 0.82 6.05
C GLU A 731 -26.15 2.26 5.64
N VAL A 732 -25.72 2.47 4.38
CA VAL A 732 -25.46 3.82 3.85
C VAL A 732 -26.77 4.61 3.81
N ARG A 733 -27.85 3.98 3.36
CA ARG A 733 -29.19 4.60 3.31
C ARG A 733 -29.73 4.89 4.72
N ALA A 734 -29.50 4.00 5.68
CA ALA A 734 -29.85 4.20 7.08
C ALA A 734 -29.07 5.38 7.71
N ASN A 735 -27.78 5.53 7.36
CA ASN A 735 -26.98 6.68 7.79
C ASN A 735 -27.49 8.00 7.17
N VAL A 736 -27.97 7.98 5.93
CA VAL A 736 -28.65 9.15 5.35
C VAL A 736 -29.92 9.50 6.13
N CYS A 737 -30.73 8.51 6.53
CA CYS A 737 -31.87 8.76 7.43
C CYS A 737 -31.42 9.37 8.77
N ALA A 738 -30.32 8.91 9.36
CA ALA A 738 -29.80 9.47 10.60
C ALA A 738 -29.40 10.95 10.46
N LEU A 739 -28.72 11.31 9.36
CA LEU A 739 -28.38 12.69 9.04
C LEU A 739 -29.64 13.56 8.90
N LEU A 740 -30.60 13.12 8.08
CA LEU A 740 -31.88 13.82 7.86
C LEU A 740 -32.67 14.00 9.16
N GLY A 741 -32.67 12.99 10.02
CA GLY A 741 -33.31 13.04 11.33
C GLY A 741 -32.69 14.07 12.28
N GLN A 742 -31.39 14.38 12.18
CA GLN A 742 -30.77 15.44 12.98
C GLN A 742 -31.03 16.83 12.42
N ILE A 743 -30.81 17.02 11.11
CA ILE A 743 -30.95 18.35 10.50
C ILE A 743 -32.41 18.77 10.34
N GLY A 744 -33.35 17.83 10.19
CA GLY A 744 -34.77 18.18 10.10
C GLY A 744 -35.36 18.68 11.43
N LYS A 745 -34.69 18.45 12.57
CA LYS A 745 -35.11 19.02 13.87
C LYS A 745 -34.88 20.53 13.98
N ILE A 746 -33.93 21.05 13.21
CA ILE A 746 -33.51 22.46 13.24
C ILE A 746 -33.97 23.25 12.01
N ALA A 747 -34.38 22.56 10.94
CA ALA A 747 -34.84 23.21 9.71
C ALA A 747 -36.12 24.00 9.99
N SER A 748 -36.20 25.22 9.45
CA SER A 748 -37.35 26.11 9.63
C SER A 748 -37.66 26.88 8.34
N GLY A 749 -38.93 27.25 8.13
CA GLY A 749 -39.38 28.01 6.95
C GLY A 749 -38.96 27.36 5.62
N ASP A 750 -38.42 28.15 4.70
CA ASP A 750 -37.96 27.72 3.35
C ASP A 750 -36.95 26.56 3.39
N GLN A 751 -36.15 26.43 4.46
CA GLN A 751 -35.21 25.31 4.60
C GLN A 751 -35.94 23.98 4.84
N ALA A 752 -37.00 24.00 5.67
CA ALA A 752 -37.83 22.84 5.93
C ALA A 752 -38.62 22.45 4.68
N ASP A 753 -39.17 23.43 3.95
CA ASP A 753 -39.91 23.19 2.70
C ASP A 753 -39.03 22.53 1.63
N ARG A 754 -37.79 22.99 1.47
CA ARG A 754 -36.82 22.38 0.54
C ARG A 754 -36.42 20.97 0.94
N LEU A 755 -36.27 20.72 2.24
CA LEU A 755 -35.94 19.39 2.78
C LEU A 755 -37.11 18.42 2.52
N ASP A 756 -38.33 18.83 2.87
CA ASP A 756 -39.56 18.07 2.65
C ASP A 756 -39.75 17.75 1.16
N ALA A 757 -39.64 18.76 0.29
CA ALA A 757 -39.79 18.58 -1.15
C ALA A 757 -38.81 17.54 -1.74
N ALA A 758 -37.59 17.45 -1.20
CA ALA A 758 -36.57 16.54 -1.72
C ALA A 758 -36.74 15.09 -1.26
N VAL A 759 -37.07 14.84 0.01
CA VAL A 759 -36.95 13.49 0.61
C VAL A 759 -38.24 12.92 1.20
N LYS A 760 -39.28 13.72 1.45
CA LYS A 760 -40.48 13.29 2.21
C LYS A 760 -41.19 12.09 1.60
N SER A 761 -41.57 12.16 0.32
CA SER A 761 -42.23 11.05 -0.39
C SER A 761 -41.40 9.76 -0.34
N THR A 762 -40.08 9.88 -0.49
CA THR A 762 -39.18 8.70 -0.42
C THR A 762 -39.13 8.11 0.98
N LEU A 763 -39.09 8.94 2.03
CA LEU A 763 -39.13 8.47 3.41
C LEU A 763 -40.47 7.79 3.73
N GLU A 764 -41.59 8.36 3.27
CA GLU A 764 -42.93 7.80 3.45
C GLU A 764 -43.04 6.42 2.79
N ASP A 765 -42.56 6.27 1.56
CA ASP A 765 -42.58 4.99 0.84
C ASP A 765 -41.68 3.94 1.51
N LEU A 766 -40.50 4.32 2.01
CA LEU A 766 -39.64 3.43 2.78
C LEU A 766 -40.27 3.02 4.12
N SER A 767 -41.00 3.93 4.77
CA SER A 767 -41.68 3.65 6.04
C SER A 767 -42.85 2.67 5.89
N LYS A 768 -43.57 2.69 4.76
CA LYS A 768 -44.66 1.74 4.45
C LYS A 768 -44.16 0.29 4.35
N GLY A 769 -42.89 0.07 4.03
CA GLY A 769 -42.26 -1.26 4.03
C GLY A 769 -41.93 -1.81 5.43
N ALA A 770 -41.99 -0.99 6.49
CA ALA A 770 -41.67 -1.42 7.86
C ALA A 770 -42.71 -2.38 8.46
N SER A 771 -43.93 -2.40 7.90
CA SER A 771 -45.06 -3.21 8.37
C SER A 771 -45.12 -4.63 7.77
N GLN A 772 -44.21 -5.00 6.85
CA GLN A 772 -44.24 -6.28 6.12
C GLN A 772 -43.21 -7.34 6.55
N GLY A 773 -42.45 -7.18 7.64
CA GLY A 773 -41.55 -8.24 8.13
C GLY A 773 -40.60 -7.82 9.27
N LYS A 774 -40.10 -8.80 10.04
CA LYS A 774 -39.34 -8.61 11.29
C LYS A 774 -37.93 -8.00 11.16
N ASP A 775 -37.40 -7.75 9.97
CA ASP A 775 -36.05 -7.22 9.74
C ASP A 775 -35.98 -6.12 8.65
N ASN A 776 -36.75 -5.04 8.78
CA ASN A 776 -36.62 -3.87 7.89
C ASN A 776 -35.98 -2.65 8.58
N LEU A 777 -34.66 -2.74 8.81
CA LEU A 777 -33.82 -1.68 9.41
C LEU A 777 -34.08 -0.30 8.79
N LEU A 778 -34.12 -0.23 7.45
CA LEU A 778 -34.29 1.03 6.73
C LEU A 778 -35.68 1.63 6.88
N GLY A 779 -36.73 0.80 6.84
CA GLY A 779 -38.10 1.24 7.08
C GLY A 779 -38.29 1.81 8.49
N ASN A 780 -37.66 1.17 9.49
CA ASN A 780 -37.65 1.67 10.87
C ASN A 780 -36.89 3.00 10.99
N CYS A 781 -35.74 3.16 10.33
CA CYS A 781 -35.00 4.43 10.31
C CYS A 781 -35.81 5.54 9.64
N ALA A 782 -36.44 5.28 8.49
CA ALA A 782 -37.28 6.25 7.79
C ALA A 782 -38.50 6.68 8.64
N LYS A 783 -39.17 5.72 9.29
CA LYS A 783 -40.27 5.99 10.21
C LYS A 783 -39.86 6.91 11.37
N ARG A 784 -38.68 6.68 11.97
CA ARG A 784 -38.15 7.54 13.06
C ARG A 784 -37.88 8.97 12.61
N VAL A 785 -37.46 9.18 11.37
CA VAL A 785 -37.26 10.53 10.81
C VAL A 785 -38.60 11.26 10.70
N ILE A 786 -39.60 10.61 10.10
CA ILE A 786 -40.95 11.17 9.92
C ILE A 786 -41.60 11.50 11.28
N GLU A 787 -41.58 10.55 12.22
CA GLU A 787 -42.11 10.77 13.57
C GLU A 787 -41.37 11.91 14.29
N GLY A 788 -40.05 11.99 14.13
CA GLY A 788 -39.24 13.07 14.69
C GLY A 788 -39.64 14.44 14.15
N TRP A 789 -39.91 14.55 12.85
CA TRP A 789 -40.33 15.81 12.21
C TRP A 789 -41.76 16.20 12.59
N ALA A 790 -42.65 15.23 12.83
CA ALA A 790 -44.03 15.46 13.24
C ALA A 790 -44.20 15.98 14.68
N THR A 791 -43.15 15.93 15.52
CA THR A 791 -43.21 16.30 16.95
C THR A 791 -42.74 17.72 17.28
N LEU A 792 -42.51 18.58 16.28
CA LEU A 792 -42.18 20.00 16.46
C LEU A 792 -43.47 20.85 16.43
N PRO A 793 -43.58 21.89 17.26
CA PRO A 793 -44.70 22.08 18.18
C PRO A 793 -46.06 22.33 17.52
N GLY A 794 -46.98 21.42 17.88
CA GLY A 794 -48.43 21.58 17.89
C GLY A 794 -49.00 20.36 18.62
N ASN A 795 -49.37 20.54 19.89
CA ASN A 795 -49.91 19.55 20.84
C ASN A 795 -48.91 18.84 21.76
N GLY A 796 -49.04 19.15 23.05
CA GLY A 796 -48.27 18.56 24.13
C GLY A 796 -48.72 17.14 24.44
N PHE A 797 -47.74 16.23 24.51
CA PHE A 797 -47.75 15.07 25.39
C PHE A 797 -46.29 14.80 25.78
N ALA A 798 -45.95 15.12 27.02
CA ALA A 798 -44.64 14.82 27.58
C ALA A 798 -44.47 13.30 27.73
N ARG A 799 -43.50 12.71 27.03
CA ARG A 799 -42.98 11.38 27.38
C ARG A 799 -42.06 11.53 28.60
N GLU A 800 -42.39 10.87 29.70
CA GLU A 800 -41.56 10.82 30.92
C GLU A 800 -40.19 10.17 30.61
N PRO A 801 -39.04 10.86 30.80
CA PRO A 801 -37.76 10.40 30.21
C PRO A 801 -37.07 9.21 30.89
N TYR A 802 -37.47 8.80 32.09
CA TYR A 802 -36.53 8.14 33.03
C TYR A 802 -36.82 6.67 33.41
N ILE A 803 -37.96 6.10 33.04
CA ILE A 803 -38.40 4.76 33.47
C ILE A 803 -38.65 3.86 32.26
N VAL A 804 -38.30 2.57 32.37
CA VAL A 804 -38.77 1.53 31.44
C VAL A 804 -39.47 0.45 32.27
N VAL A 805 -40.77 0.31 32.06
CA VAL A 805 -41.58 -0.77 32.64
C VAL A 805 -41.64 -1.90 31.62
N LEU A 806 -41.16 -3.09 31.99
CA LEU A 806 -41.32 -4.29 31.19
C LEU A 806 -42.53 -5.06 31.72
N HIS A 807 -43.56 -5.16 30.89
CA HIS A 807 -44.73 -5.98 31.16
C HIS A 807 -44.42 -7.41 30.71
N VAL A 808 -44.52 -8.37 31.63
CA VAL A 808 -44.44 -9.79 31.30
C VAL A 808 -45.85 -10.33 31.40
N GLU A 809 -46.56 -10.36 30.28
CA GLU A 809 -47.96 -10.78 30.17
C GLU A 809 -48.01 -12.24 29.67
N PHE A 810 -48.69 -13.14 30.39
CA PHE A 810 -48.85 -14.55 30.01
C PHE A 810 -50.33 -14.93 29.87
N ASP A 811 -50.90 -14.76 28.68
CA ASP A 811 -52.28 -15.23 28.38
C ASP A 811 -52.34 -16.60 27.65
N GLU A 812 -51.21 -17.15 27.24
CA GLU A 812 -51.09 -18.56 26.83
C GLU A 812 -49.63 -18.97 27.00
N ILE A 813 -49.36 -20.23 27.39
CA ILE A 813 -48.00 -20.76 27.53
C ILE A 813 -47.30 -20.72 26.16
N VAL A 814 -46.64 -19.61 25.84
CA VAL A 814 -45.87 -19.44 24.59
C VAL A 814 -44.47 -18.95 24.92
N LEU A 815 -43.64 -19.86 25.42
CA LEU A 815 -42.20 -19.78 25.25
C LEU A 815 -41.86 -20.42 23.91
N ARG A 816 -41.49 -19.63 22.89
CA ARG A 816 -40.99 -20.15 21.59
C ARG A 816 -39.69 -20.98 21.70
N GLY A 817 -39.13 -21.15 22.90
CA GLY A 817 -38.01 -22.05 23.20
C GLY A 817 -38.42 -23.45 23.70
N THR A 818 -39.68 -23.65 24.12
CA THR A 818 -40.18 -24.92 24.70
C THR A 818 -41.47 -25.42 24.04
N ASP A 819 -41.77 -25.01 22.80
CA ASP A 819 -42.80 -25.67 22.00
C ASP A 819 -42.27 -27.01 21.50
N VAL A 820 -42.52 -28.05 22.30
CA VAL A 820 -42.09 -29.42 21.99
C VAL A 820 -43.06 -30.12 21.03
N LYS A 821 -44.24 -29.54 20.74
CA LYS A 821 -45.28 -30.16 19.90
C LYS A 821 -45.14 -29.80 18.42
N HIS A 822 -44.63 -28.61 18.09
CA HIS A 822 -44.49 -28.21 16.68
C HIS A 822 -43.24 -28.75 15.94
N ARG A 823 -42.35 -29.47 16.63
CA ARG A 823 -41.11 -30.04 16.05
C ARG A 823 -41.24 -31.41 15.39
N ALA A 824 -42.44 -32.01 15.38
CA ALA A 824 -42.66 -33.33 14.77
C ALA A 824 -42.50 -33.36 13.23
N GLY A 825 -42.26 -32.21 12.57
CA GLY A 825 -42.13 -32.11 11.11
C GLY A 825 -40.71 -31.92 10.55
N MET A 826 -39.64 -31.97 11.37
CA MET A 826 -38.27 -31.92 10.86
C MET A 826 -37.73 -33.32 10.62
N SER A 827 -37.42 -33.60 9.35
CA SER A 827 -36.92 -34.83 8.76
C SER A 827 -35.99 -35.66 9.64
N THR A 828 -36.36 -36.92 9.82
CA THR A 828 -35.53 -38.05 10.31
C THR A 828 -34.49 -38.47 9.27
N GLY A 829 -33.62 -37.55 8.85
CA GLY A 829 -32.66 -37.83 7.80
C GLY A 829 -31.50 -36.86 7.78
N ALA A 830 -30.58 -37.00 8.72
CA ALA A 830 -29.18 -36.63 8.54
C ALA A 830 -28.37 -37.28 9.68
N THR A 831 -27.40 -38.11 9.29
CA THR A 831 -26.29 -38.52 10.15
C THR A 831 -25.68 -37.27 10.79
N ALA A 832 -25.83 -37.15 12.11
CA ALA A 832 -25.39 -35.99 12.87
C ALA A 832 -23.86 -35.88 12.85
N ASN A 833 -23.32 -34.97 12.04
CA ASN A 833 -21.99 -34.45 12.28
C ASN A 833 -22.01 -33.74 13.66
N PRO A 834 -20.98 -33.90 14.50
CA PRO A 834 -20.91 -33.19 15.77
C PRO A 834 -20.89 -31.68 15.50
N THR A 835 -21.93 -30.96 15.93
CA THR A 835 -21.95 -29.50 15.84
C THR A 835 -20.90 -28.93 16.77
N SER A 836 -20.07 -28.02 16.27
CA SER A 836 -19.02 -27.41 17.08
C SER A 836 -19.65 -26.49 18.14
N VAL A 837 -18.98 -26.34 19.29
CA VAL A 837 -19.40 -25.40 20.35
C VAL A 837 -19.59 -23.99 19.79
N ARG A 838 -18.77 -23.59 18.82
CA ARG A 838 -18.86 -22.30 18.13
C ARG A 838 -20.17 -22.14 17.35
N GLU A 839 -20.61 -23.16 16.64
CA GLU A 839 -21.85 -23.12 15.87
C GLU A 839 -23.08 -23.05 16.78
N GLU A 840 -23.11 -23.85 17.86
CA GLU A 840 -24.19 -23.81 18.84
C GLU A 840 -24.23 -22.48 19.62
N PHE A 841 -23.06 -21.90 19.91
CA PHE A 841 -22.97 -20.57 20.51
C PHE A 841 -23.60 -19.51 19.61
N LEU A 842 -23.22 -19.46 18.32
CA LEU A 842 -23.74 -18.47 17.37
C LEU A 842 -25.23 -18.68 17.04
N ALA A 843 -25.65 -19.93 16.88
CA ALA A 843 -27.01 -20.27 16.47
C ALA A 843 -28.04 -20.12 17.61
N ARG A 844 -27.64 -20.38 18.87
CA ARG A 844 -28.59 -20.51 19.98
C ARG A 844 -28.28 -19.62 21.18
N ALA A 845 -27.03 -19.56 21.65
CA ALA A 845 -26.70 -18.85 22.90
C ALA A 845 -26.48 -17.34 22.73
N ALA A 846 -25.87 -16.91 21.62
CA ALA A 846 -25.51 -15.51 21.37
C ALA A 846 -26.75 -14.60 21.37
N ARG A 847 -27.72 -14.88 20.50
CA ARG A 847 -28.91 -14.01 20.32
C ARG A 847 -29.90 -14.07 21.47
N THR A 848 -30.06 -15.24 22.11
CA THR A 848 -31.16 -15.46 23.07
C THR A 848 -30.75 -15.19 24.52
N THR A 849 -29.49 -15.48 24.86
CA THR A 849 -28.99 -15.40 26.24
C THR A 849 -27.98 -14.27 26.38
N THR A 850 -26.97 -14.24 25.51
CA THR A 850 -25.83 -13.31 25.63
C THR A 850 -26.24 -11.87 25.38
N ASP A 851 -26.86 -11.59 24.22
CA ASP A 851 -27.23 -10.23 23.82
C ASP A 851 -28.34 -9.66 24.72
N VAL A 852 -29.33 -10.48 25.06
CA VAL A 852 -30.46 -10.07 25.92
C VAL A 852 -29.99 -9.85 27.36
N GLY A 853 -29.15 -10.74 27.89
CA GLY A 853 -28.51 -10.55 29.19
C GLY A 853 -27.74 -9.23 29.24
N HIS A 854 -26.87 -9.00 28.25
CA HIS A 854 -26.09 -7.77 28.14
C HIS A 854 -26.97 -6.53 28.06
N ALA A 855 -28.03 -6.55 27.26
CA ALA A 855 -28.98 -5.43 27.18
C ALA A 855 -29.65 -5.11 28.53
N LEU A 856 -29.98 -6.12 29.34
CA LEU A 856 -30.63 -5.95 30.64
C LEU A 856 -29.67 -5.40 31.70
N TYR A 857 -28.51 -6.02 31.93
CA TYR A 857 -27.59 -5.54 32.98
C TYR A 857 -26.83 -4.27 32.58
N SER A 858 -26.66 -3.95 31.30
CA SER A 858 -26.06 -2.68 30.86
C SER A 858 -27.09 -1.52 30.77
N HIS A 859 -28.38 -1.80 30.98
CA HIS A 859 -29.44 -0.81 30.78
C HIS A 859 -29.30 0.42 31.69
N ARG A 860 -29.40 1.62 31.10
CA ARG A 860 -29.13 2.89 31.82
C ARG A 860 -30.30 3.38 32.67
N LYS A 861 -31.55 3.12 32.28
CA LYS A 861 -32.77 3.53 33.01
C LYS A 861 -33.22 2.49 34.03
N ILE A 862 -33.98 2.90 35.04
CA ILE A 862 -34.58 1.97 36.01
C ILE A 862 -35.49 0.96 35.29
N LEU A 863 -35.24 -0.32 35.54
CA LEU A 863 -35.93 -1.51 35.05
C LEU A 863 -36.86 -2.01 36.14
N VAL A 864 -38.15 -2.04 35.84
CA VAL A 864 -39.20 -2.56 36.73
C VAL A 864 -39.86 -3.78 36.10
N ALA A 865 -40.01 -4.86 36.87
CA ALA A 865 -40.74 -6.06 36.48
C ALA A 865 -42.12 -6.10 37.17
N ALA A 866 -43.18 -6.26 36.37
CA ALA A 866 -44.53 -6.53 36.84
C ALA A 866 -44.93 -7.96 36.42
N LEU A 867 -45.11 -8.85 37.39
CA LEU A 867 -45.40 -10.28 37.20
C LEU A 867 -46.88 -10.56 37.45
N ASN A 868 -47.65 -10.73 36.38
CA ASN A 868 -49.08 -11.06 36.45
C ASN A 868 -49.34 -12.59 36.45
N GLY A 869 -48.30 -13.42 36.36
CA GLY A 869 -48.44 -14.86 36.34
C GLY A 869 -47.13 -15.61 36.53
N PRO A 870 -47.15 -16.96 36.53
CA PRO A 870 -45.97 -17.78 36.71
C PRO A 870 -44.86 -17.52 35.69
N VAL A 871 -43.61 -17.63 36.12
CA VAL A 871 -42.43 -17.39 35.27
C VAL A 871 -41.49 -18.59 35.26
N MET A 872 -41.07 -19.01 34.06
CA MET A 872 -40.24 -20.20 33.89
C MET A 872 -39.09 -20.01 32.89
N GLY A 873 -37.99 -20.74 33.12
CA GLY A 873 -36.88 -20.86 32.18
C GLY A 873 -36.05 -19.56 32.08
N ILE A 874 -35.54 -19.25 30.89
CA ILE A 874 -34.66 -18.10 30.68
C ILE A 874 -35.31 -16.75 31.07
N SER A 875 -36.62 -16.60 30.90
CA SER A 875 -37.34 -15.40 31.34
C SER A 875 -37.31 -15.22 32.85
N ALA A 876 -37.36 -16.32 33.62
CA ALA A 876 -37.19 -16.29 35.07
C ALA A 876 -35.75 -15.95 35.48
N ALA A 877 -34.75 -16.40 34.70
CA ALA A 877 -33.35 -16.03 34.93
C ALA A 877 -33.11 -14.52 34.77
N PHE A 878 -33.66 -13.92 33.71
CA PHE A 878 -33.51 -12.48 33.44
C PHE A 878 -34.12 -11.57 34.50
N LEU A 879 -35.10 -12.05 35.28
CA LEU A 879 -35.64 -11.27 36.40
C LEU A 879 -34.54 -10.83 37.36
N GLY A 880 -33.46 -11.62 37.48
CA GLY A 880 -32.27 -11.33 38.28
C GLY A 880 -31.57 -10.00 38.00
N TYR A 881 -31.79 -9.38 36.83
CA TYR A 881 -31.14 -8.13 36.41
C TYR A 881 -31.98 -6.85 36.58
N PHE A 882 -33.25 -6.98 36.98
CA PHE A 882 -34.09 -5.82 37.27
C PHE A 882 -33.53 -5.02 38.46
N ASP A 883 -33.78 -3.71 38.54
CA ASP A 883 -33.00 -2.88 39.46
C ASP A 883 -33.37 -3.13 40.92
N VAL A 884 -32.33 -3.24 41.76
CA VAL A 884 -32.41 -3.41 43.22
C VAL A 884 -31.38 -2.51 43.89
N CYS A 885 -31.77 -1.84 44.98
CA CYS A 885 -30.83 -1.30 45.97
C CYS A 885 -30.69 -2.30 47.14
N VAL A 886 -29.54 -2.99 47.26
CA VAL A 886 -29.17 -3.74 48.47
C VAL A 886 -28.11 -2.94 49.24
N PHE A 887 -28.45 -2.49 50.45
CA PHE A 887 -27.49 -2.11 51.48
C PHE A 887 -27.60 -3.10 52.64
N TYR A 888 -26.50 -3.77 52.98
CA TYR A 888 -26.31 -4.35 54.31
C TYR A 888 -24.84 -4.22 54.69
N PHE A 889 -24.54 -3.35 55.67
CA PHE A 889 -23.53 -3.66 56.67
C PHE A 889 -23.85 -2.95 58.00
N LEU A 890 -24.19 -3.80 58.97
CA LEU A 890 -24.06 -3.74 60.44
C LEU A 890 -24.38 -2.47 61.26
N ALA A 891 -25.13 -2.78 62.33
CA ALA A 891 -25.19 -2.16 63.65
C ALA A 891 -26.22 -1.04 63.89
N ARG A 892 -27.31 -1.48 64.56
CA ARG A 892 -28.12 -0.80 65.59
C ARG A 892 -28.29 0.72 65.50
N SER A 893 -29.56 1.10 65.44
CA SER A 893 -30.16 2.40 65.77
C SER A 893 -30.26 3.44 64.65
N TRP A 894 -31.53 3.73 64.33
CA TRP A 894 -32.09 4.97 63.77
C TRP A 894 -31.65 5.41 62.36
N LEU A 895 -32.41 4.99 61.34
CA LEU A 895 -33.10 5.84 60.35
C LEU A 895 -33.57 4.97 59.17
N THR A 896 -34.88 4.75 59.11
CA THR A 896 -35.56 4.02 58.03
C THR A 896 -35.58 4.89 56.76
N PHE A 897 -34.52 4.86 55.96
CA PHE A 897 -34.55 5.36 54.58
C PHE A 897 -34.99 4.21 53.65
N PRO A 898 -36.11 4.33 52.91
CA PRO A 898 -36.57 3.27 52.03
C PRO A 898 -35.58 3.10 50.86
N CYS A 899 -34.98 1.92 50.79
CA CYS A 899 -34.15 1.50 49.65
C CYS A 899 -35.08 1.14 48.47
N PHE A 900 -34.82 1.74 47.30
CA PHE A 900 -35.60 1.57 46.06
C PHE A 900 -35.60 0.12 45.54
N GLN A 901 -36.77 -0.39 45.16
CA GLN A 901 -37.08 -1.80 44.96
C GLN A 901 -38.12 -1.97 43.82
N PHE A 902 -37.89 -2.82 42.80
CA PHE A 902 -38.64 -2.74 41.53
C PHE A 902 -39.18 -4.06 40.90
N ILE A 903 -39.50 -5.09 41.68
CA ILE A 903 -40.19 -6.32 41.20
C ILE A 903 -41.50 -6.55 41.97
N TYR A 904 -42.62 -6.39 41.26
CA TYR A 904 -43.98 -6.55 41.78
C TYR A 904 -44.65 -7.79 41.20
N ALA A 905 -45.40 -8.53 42.01
CA ALA A 905 -46.06 -9.76 41.58
C ALA A 905 -47.51 -9.85 42.08
N MET A 906 -48.32 -10.66 41.41
CA MET A 906 -49.59 -11.14 41.94
C MET A 906 -49.41 -12.38 42.84
N PRO A 907 -50.40 -12.74 43.69
CA PRO A 907 -50.24 -13.83 44.66
C PRO A 907 -50.13 -15.23 44.01
N ASN A 908 -50.57 -15.36 42.76
CA ASN A 908 -50.53 -16.60 41.97
C ASN A 908 -49.20 -16.85 41.24
N VAL A 909 -48.18 -16.00 41.47
CA VAL A 909 -46.88 -16.11 40.79
C VAL A 909 -46.01 -17.18 41.46
N TRP A 910 -45.40 -18.04 40.65
CA TRP A 910 -44.28 -18.88 41.06
C TRP A 910 -43.16 -18.80 40.05
N LEU A 911 -41.92 -19.04 40.51
CA LEU A 911 -40.72 -19.04 39.70
C LEU A 911 -40.13 -20.45 39.60
N SER A 912 -39.78 -20.89 38.39
CA SER A 912 -39.12 -22.20 38.17
C SER A 912 -38.08 -22.16 37.05
N VAL A 913 -36.85 -22.61 37.34
CA VAL A 913 -35.76 -22.72 36.35
C VAL A 913 -35.26 -24.16 36.27
N PRO A 914 -36.01 -25.08 35.62
CA PRO A 914 -35.71 -26.51 35.63
C PRO A 914 -34.55 -26.89 34.68
N PHE A 915 -33.44 -26.15 34.73
CA PHE A 915 -32.31 -26.28 33.80
C PHE A 915 -31.73 -27.70 33.78
N THR A 916 -31.37 -28.21 34.95
CA THR A 916 -30.81 -29.56 35.12
C THR A 916 -31.76 -30.67 34.67
N PHE A 917 -33.07 -30.48 34.86
CA PHE A 917 -34.11 -31.42 34.40
C PHE A 917 -34.22 -31.45 32.87
N LEU A 918 -34.11 -30.30 32.22
CA LEU A 918 -34.11 -30.14 30.76
C LEU A 918 -32.76 -30.50 30.11
N GLY A 919 -31.73 -30.79 30.91
CA GLY A 919 -30.38 -31.10 30.42
C GLY A 919 -29.55 -29.87 30.03
N ILE A 920 -30.04 -28.67 30.33
CA ILE A 920 -29.34 -27.39 30.11
C ILE A 920 -28.67 -26.91 31.41
N VAL A 921 -27.82 -25.88 31.33
CA VAL A 921 -27.13 -25.30 32.49
C VAL A 921 -27.72 -23.95 32.86
N ALA A 922 -27.19 -23.31 33.90
CA ALA A 922 -27.59 -21.96 34.26
C ALA A 922 -27.31 -21.01 33.09
N GLU A 923 -28.31 -20.20 32.75
CA GLU A 923 -28.30 -19.25 31.64
C GLU A 923 -28.83 -17.89 32.11
N GLY A 924 -28.51 -16.82 31.36
CA GLY A 924 -29.01 -15.47 31.64
C GLY A 924 -28.44 -14.82 32.89
N GLY A 925 -27.27 -15.27 33.35
CA GLY A 925 -26.57 -14.81 34.57
C GLY A 925 -27.16 -15.33 35.87
N ALA A 926 -28.03 -16.34 35.82
CA ALA A 926 -28.75 -16.84 36.97
C ALA A 926 -27.82 -17.39 38.07
N SER A 927 -26.62 -17.89 37.70
CA SER A 927 -25.67 -18.44 38.69
C SER A 927 -25.20 -17.42 39.72
N VAL A 928 -25.20 -16.13 39.36
CA VAL A 928 -24.80 -15.02 40.24
C VAL A 928 -26.00 -14.19 40.67
N SER A 929 -26.92 -13.87 39.75
CA SER A 929 -28.06 -13.01 40.07
C SER A 929 -29.02 -13.64 41.07
N PHE A 930 -29.22 -14.97 41.04
CA PHE A 930 -30.07 -15.65 42.02
C PHE A 930 -29.37 -15.73 43.38
N VAL A 931 -28.09 -16.07 43.43
CA VAL A 931 -27.33 -16.12 44.69
C VAL A 931 -27.33 -14.75 45.39
N ASN A 932 -27.15 -13.68 44.62
CA ASN A 932 -27.18 -12.31 45.18
C ASN A 932 -28.57 -11.89 45.67
N ARG A 933 -29.65 -12.51 45.18
CA ARG A 933 -31.03 -12.10 45.53
C ARG A 933 -31.72 -12.98 46.54
N MET A 934 -31.74 -14.29 46.32
CA MET A 934 -32.42 -15.25 47.19
C MET A 934 -31.48 -15.93 48.19
N GLY A 935 -30.17 -15.65 48.12
CA GLY A 935 -29.14 -16.33 48.90
C GLY A 935 -28.79 -17.72 48.36
N LEU A 936 -27.63 -18.24 48.77
CA LEU A 936 -27.05 -19.46 48.21
C LEU A 936 -27.96 -20.69 48.38
N ALA A 937 -28.60 -20.85 49.55
CA ALA A 937 -29.44 -22.02 49.84
C ALA A 937 -30.67 -22.10 48.92
N LYS A 938 -31.41 -20.98 48.75
CA LYS A 938 -32.57 -20.94 47.85
C LYS A 938 -32.17 -20.95 46.39
N ALA A 939 -31.03 -20.34 46.02
CA ALA A 939 -30.50 -20.43 44.66
C ALA A 939 -30.17 -21.87 44.27
N ASN A 940 -29.64 -22.68 45.19
CA ASN A 940 -29.42 -24.12 44.97
C ASN A 940 -30.74 -24.87 44.77
N GLU A 941 -31.78 -24.59 45.57
CA GLU A 941 -33.12 -25.16 45.36
C GLU A 941 -33.67 -24.86 43.96
N ALA A 942 -33.51 -23.62 43.50
CA ALA A 942 -34.00 -23.18 42.20
C ALA A 942 -33.17 -23.76 41.05
N LEU A 943 -31.85 -23.56 41.04
CA LEU A 943 -30.97 -23.86 39.89
C LEU A 943 -30.56 -25.33 39.79
N ILE A 944 -30.30 -26.00 40.92
CA ILE A 944 -29.82 -27.39 40.93
C ILE A 944 -31.00 -28.35 40.89
N TRP A 945 -31.97 -28.17 41.79
CA TRP A 945 -33.13 -29.07 41.89
C TRP A 945 -34.29 -28.70 40.96
N GLY A 946 -34.28 -27.50 40.37
CA GLY A 946 -35.37 -27.02 39.53
C GLY A 946 -36.68 -26.86 40.30
N LYS A 947 -36.61 -26.57 41.61
CA LYS A 947 -37.79 -26.50 42.49
C LYS A 947 -38.59 -25.23 42.19
N LYS A 948 -39.93 -25.36 42.15
CA LYS A 948 -40.84 -24.21 42.08
C LYS A 948 -40.77 -23.42 43.39
N ILE A 949 -40.60 -22.10 43.29
CA ILE A 949 -40.59 -21.19 44.43
C ILE A 949 -41.83 -20.29 44.32
N GLU A 950 -42.73 -20.38 45.29
CA GLU A 950 -43.98 -19.63 45.34
C GLU A 950 -43.76 -18.14 45.70
N ALA A 951 -44.72 -17.26 45.36
CA ALA A 951 -44.62 -15.81 45.58
C ALA A 951 -44.23 -15.45 47.03
N ASP A 952 -44.84 -16.08 48.03
CA ASP A 952 -44.54 -15.79 49.45
C ASP A 952 -43.09 -16.13 49.81
N ASP A 953 -42.55 -17.21 49.26
CA ASP A 953 -41.16 -17.61 49.50
C ASP A 953 -40.18 -16.72 48.74
N LEU A 954 -40.55 -16.27 47.53
CA LEU A 954 -39.78 -15.29 46.77
C LEU A 954 -39.76 -13.91 47.44
N LEU A 955 -40.85 -13.51 48.11
CA LEU A 955 -40.92 -12.30 48.91
C LEU A 955 -40.04 -12.42 50.17
N LYS A 956 -40.14 -13.56 50.90
CA LYS A 956 -39.32 -13.81 52.11
C LYS A 956 -37.83 -13.81 51.83
N CYS A 957 -37.40 -14.35 50.67
CA CYS A 957 -35.98 -14.38 50.32
C CYS A 957 -35.48 -13.09 49.65
N GLY A 958 -36.34 -12.09 49.42
CA GLY A 958 -35.97 -10.80 48.83
C GLY A 958 -35.86 -10.82 47.30
N PHE A 959 -36.36 -11.87 46.63
CA PHE A 959 -36.41 -11.93 45.17
C PHE A 959 -37.59 -11.11 44.60
N LEU A 960 -38.73 -11.07 45.30
CA LEU A 960 -39.85 -10.15 45.04
C LEU A 960 -39.85 -9.03 46.07
N ASN A 961 -40.34 -7.85 45.68
CA ASN A 961 -40.41 -6.70 46.58
C ASN A 961 -41.79 -6.55 47.22
N LYS A 962 -42.85 -6.76 46.44
CA LYS A 962 -44.23 -6.66 46.94
C LYS A 962 -45.17 -7.54 46.13
N ILE A 963 -46.07 -8.20 46.85
CA ILE A 963 -47.20 -8.92 46.28
C ILE A 963 -48.41 -7.97 46.35
N LEU A 964 -48.99 -7.65 45.19
CA LEU A 964 -50.23 -6.87 45.10
C LEU A 964 -51.44 -7.82 45.10
N VAL A 965 -52.61 -7.33 45.48
CA VAL A 965 -53.85 -8.14 45.53
C VAL A 965 -54.18 -8.64 44.12
N ALA A 966 -54.75 -9.85 44.03
CA ALA A 966 -55.20 -10.41 42.75
C ALA A 966 -56.28 -9.52 42.13
N GLN A 967 -56.02 -9.01 40.93
CA GLN A 967 -56.87 -8.07 40.20
C GLN A 967 -56.68 -8.27 38.68
N PRO A 968 -57.58 -7.77 37.82
CA PRO A 968 -57.40 -7.80 36.37
C PRO A 968 -56.06 -7.19 35.94
N VAL A 969 -55.49 -7.66 34.82
CA VAL A 969 -54.12 -7.33 34.39
C VAL A 969 -53.91 -5.82 34.21
N GLU A 970 -54.90 -5.14 33.65
CA GLU A 970 -54.92 -3.70 33.40
C GLU A 970 -54.96 -2.92 34.71
N GLU A 971 -55.73 -3.39 35.69
CA GLU A 971 -55.78 -2.82 37.03
C GLU A 971 -54.46 -3.08 37.78
N PHE A 972 -53.84 -4.26 37.60
CA PHE A 972 -52.53 -4.60 38.16
C PHE A 972 -51.43 -3.68 37.63
N HIS A 973 -51.39 -3.45 36.32
CA HIS A 973 -50.46 -2.51 35.70
C HIS A 973 -50.66 -1.07 36.19
N ALA A 974 -51.92 -0.63 36.33
CA ALA A 974 -52.23 0.68 36.89
C ALA A 974 -51.80 0.81 38.36
N ALA A 975 -51.99 -0.23 39.17
CA ALA A 975 -51.58 -0.24 40.57
C ALA A 975 -50.05 -0.23 40.73
N VAL A 976 -49.31 -1.01 39.93
CA VAL A 976 -47.84 -0.97 39.91
C VAL A 976 -47.35 0.43 39.52
N ARG A 977 -47.93 1.03 38.47
CA ARG A 977 -47.57 2.39 38.05
C ARG A 977 -47.88 3.44 39.12
N ALA A 978 -49.02 3.35 39.80
CA ALA A 978 -49.39 4.27 40.87
C ALA A 978 -48.41 4.19 42.06
N VAL A 979 -48.01 2.97 42.45
CA VAL A 979 -47.00 2.75 43.50
C VAL A 979 -45.67 3.36 43.07
N LEU A 980 -45.18 3.07 41.85
CA LEU A 980 -43.93 3.64 41.33
C LEU A 980 -43.94 5.16 41.31
N LEU A 981 -45.01 5.78 40.82
CA LEU A 981 -45.11 7.24 40.75
C LEU A 981 -45.10 7.86 42.15
N SER A 982 -45.76 7.23 43.13
CA SER A 982 -45.74 7.69 44.52
C SER A 982 -44.35 7.57 45.15
N GLU A 983 -43.61 6.49 44.87
CA GLU A 983 -42.26 6.26 45.42
C GLU A 983 -41.20 7.13 44.75
N LEU A 984 -41.41 7.53 43.49
CA LEU A 984 -40.52 8.40 42.74
C LEU A 984 -40.80 9.89 42.95
N GLN A 985 -41.93 10.23 43.57
CA GLN A 985 -42.33 11.62 43.81
C GLN A 985 -41.33 12.31 44.74
N GLY A 986 -40.74 13.43 44.28
CA GLY A 986 -39.79 14.23 45.06
C GLY A 986 -38.32 13.80 44.93
N LEU A 987 -38.01 12.79 44.11
CA LEU A 987 -36.62 12.38 43.85
C LEU A 987 -36.01 13.13 42.66
N ASP A 988 -34.72 13.43 42.75
CA ASP A 988 -33.96 13.97 41.62
C ASP A 988 -33.63 12.86 40.60
N PRO A 989 -34.06 12.97 39.33
CA PRO A 989 -33.81 11.94 38.31
C PRO A 989 -32.33 11.72 38.00
N THR A 990 -31.49 12.75 38.15
CA THR A 990 -30.05 12.64 37.87
C THR A 990 -29.37 11.83 38.96
N ALA A 991 -29.65 12.14 40.23
CA ALA A 991 -29.17 11.41 41.39
C ALA A 991 -29.62 9.95 41.33
N LEU A 992 -30.87 9.67 40.97
CA LEU A 992 -31.41 8.32 40.81
C LEU A 992 -30.60 7.48 39.81
N LEU A 993 -30.29 8.04 38.64
CA LEU A 993 -29.51 7.35 37.61
C LEU A 993 -28.02 7.22 37.97
N VAL A 994 -27.47 8.19 38.71
CA VAL A 994 -26.09 8.12 39.22
C VAL A 994 -25.97 7.04 40.30
N VAL A 995 -26.92 6.97 41.24
CA VAL A 995 -26.97 5.92 42.27
C VAL A 995 -27.07 4.55 41.63
N LYS A 996 -27.95 4.36 40.64
CA LYS A 996 -28.01 3.12 39.85
C LYS A 996 -26.67 2.77 39.21
N ARG A 997 -25.95 3.74 38.64
CA ARG A 997 -24.63 3.51 38.03
C ARG A 997 -23.60 3.06 39.07
N LEU A 998 -23.58 3.68 40.25
CA LEU A 998 -22.68 3.30 41.35
C LEU A 998 -22.97 1.90 41.89
N LEU A 999 -24.25 1.53 42.03
CA LEU A 999 -24.66 0.18 42.42
C LEU A 999 -24.23 -0.87 41.41
N LYS A 1000 -24.38 -0.57 40.10
CA LYS A 1000 -23.91 -1.45 39.03
C LYS A 1000 -22.39 -1.60 39.04
N ALA A 1001 -21.66 -0.53 39.29
CA ALA A 1001 -20.20 -0.58 39.43
C ALA A 1001 -19.79 -1.49 40.61
N GLY A 1002 -20.36 -1.29 41.80
CA GLY A 1002 -20.05 -2.14 42.96
C GLY A 1002 -20.46 -3.61 42.77
N LEU A 1003 -21.54 -3.88 42.05
CA LEU A 1003 -21.93 -5.26 41.71
C LEU A 1003 -20.94 -5.89 40.71
N ALA A 1004 -20.48 -5.12 39.72
CA ALA A 1004 -19.46 -5.55 38.77
C ALA A 1004 -18.11 -5.82 39.43
N ASP A 1005 -17.71 -5.00 40.41
CA ASP A 1005 -16.50 -5.22 41.22
C ASP A 1005 -16.58 -6.55 42.00
N LYS A 1006 -17.78 -6.92 42.47
CA LYS A 1006 -18.02 -8.19 43.18
C LYS A 1006 -18.08 -9.38 42.21
N ASN A 1007 -18.78 -9.24 41.10
CA ASN A 1007 -18.88 -10.22 40.02
C ASN A 1007 -19.10 -9.50 38.69
N ASP A 1008 -18.14 -9.58 37.77
CA ASP A 1008 -18.26 -8.99 36.44
C ASP A 1008 -19.43 -9.61 35.65
N PRO A 1009 -20.49 -8.85 35.33
CA PRO A 1009 -21.66 -9.38 34.64
C PRO A 1009 -21.37 -9.84 33.20
N ASP A 1010 -20.41 -9.22 32.50
CA ASP A 1010 -20.00 -9.67 31.16
C ASP A 1010 -19.30 -11.02 31.24
N ALA A 1011 -18.41 -11.20 32.23
CA ALA A 1011 -17.73 -12.47 32.45
C ALA A 1011 -18.70 -13.59 32.84
N VAL A 1012 -19.68 -13.30 33.71
CA VAL A 1012 -20.70 -14.28 34.13
C VAL A 1012 -21.58 -14.69 32.95
N ASN A 1013 -22.10 -13.71 32.20
CA ASN A 1013 -22.97 -13.96 31.05
C ASN A 1013 -22.26 -14.77 29.97
N LEU A 1014 -21.01 -14.41 29.65
CA LEU A 1014 -20.22 -15.13 28.65
C LEU A 1014 -19.87 -16.57 29.09
N ARG A 1015 -19.48 -16.76 30.36
CA ARG A 1015 -19.17 -18.08 30.92
C ARG A 1015 -20.38 -19.02 30.87
N GLU A 1016 -21.54 -18.53 31.27
CA GLU A 1016 -22.79 -19.29 31.18
C GLU A 1016 -23.14 -19.61 29.72
N SER A 1017 -23.01 -18.66 28.80
CA SER A 1017 -23.31 -18.87 27.38
C SER A 1017 -22.39 -19.90 26.70
N TYR A 1018 -21.10 -19.96 27.06
CA TYR A 1018 -20.20 -21.01 26.55
C TYR A 1018 -20.52 -22.38 27.16
N ALA A 1019 -20.78 -22.45 28.46
CA ALA A 1019 -21.22 -23.69 29.10
C ALA A 1019 -22.54 -24.19 28.49
N GLN A 1020 -23.47 -23.28 28.19
CA GLN A 1020 -24.73 -23.58 27.51
C GLN A 1020 -24.47 -24.14 26.10
N ALA A 1021 -23.58 -23.52 25.32
CA ALA A 1021 -23.21 -23.97 23.98
C ALA A 1021 -22.55 -25.36 24.00
N GLU A 1022 -21.65 -25.63 24.95
CA GLU A 1022 -21.05 -26.96 25.16
C GLU A 1022 -22.12 -28.02 25.45
N ARG A 1023 -23.13 -27.68 26.26
CA ARG A 1023 -24.23 -28.60 26.54
C ARG A 1023 -25.12 -28.84 25.34
N PHE A 1024 -25.42 -27.84 24.53
CA PHE A 1024 -26.15 -28.04 23.28
C PHE A 1024 -25.37 -28.89 22.27
N ALA A 1025 -24.06 -28.67 22.14
CA ALA A 1025 -23.18 -29.47 21.27
C ALA A 1025 -23.13 -30.95 21.68
N SER A 1026 -23.35 -31.27 22.96
CA SER A 1026 -23.44 -32.67 23.43
C SER A 1026 -24.69 -33.43 22.94
N GLY A 1027 -25.69 -32.75 22.38
CA GLY A 1027 -26.95 -33.34 21.93
C GLY A 1027 -27.92 -33.76 23.05
N ILE A 1028 -27.47 -33.82 24.31
CA ILE A 1028 -28.26 -34.23 25.49
C ILE A 1028 -29.53 -33.38 25.70
N PRO A 1029 -29.49 -32.02 25.59
CA PRO A 1029 -30.70 -31.22 25.70
C PRO A 1029 -31.74 -31.60 24.64
N GLY A 1030 -31.31 -31.82 23.39
CA GLY A 1030 -32.18 -32.23 22.29
C GLY A 1030 -32.89 -33.57 22.58
N GLU A 1031 -32.16 -34.54 23.12
CA GLU A 1031 -32.73 -35.84 23.53
C GLU A 1031 -33.72 -35.69 24.70
N ARG A 1032 -33.40 -34.87 25.71
CA ARG A 1032 -34.29 -34.58 26.84
C ARG A 1032 -35.59 -33.91 26.39
N PHE A 1033 -35.50 -32.92 25.50
CA PHE A 1033 -36.69 -32.30 24.90
C PHE A 1033 -37.50 -33.32 24.10
N ARG A 1034 -36.88 -34.20 23.30
CA ARG A 1034 -37.58 -35.28 22.58
C ARG A 1034 -38.36 -36.20 23.53
N LYS A 1035 -37.72 -36.65 24.62
CA LYS A 1035 -38.35 -37.53 25.63
C LYS A 1035 -39.55 -36.88 26.32
N ILE A 1036 -39.49 -35.56 26.56
CA ILE A 1036 -40.62 -34.79 27.10
C ILE A 1036 -41.75 -34.66 26.07
N ALA A 1037 -41.41 -34.39 24.80
CA ALA A 1037 -42.37 -34.31 23.69
C ALA A 1037 -43.16 -35.62 23.51
N ALA A 1038 -42.43 -36.74 23.55
CA ALA A 1038 -42.94 -38.09 23.41
C ALA A 1038 -43.65 -38.61 24.67
N LYS A 1039 -43.72 -37.81 25.74
CA LYS A 1039 -44.25 -38.17 27.07
C LYS A 1039 -43.55 -39.38 27.72
N GLU A 1040 -42.33 -39.72 27.28
CA GLU A 1040 -41.48 -40.77 27.87
C GLU A 1040 -40.96 -40.36 29.25
N ILE A 1041 -40.85 -39.05 29.52
CA ILE A 1041 -40.52 -38.47 30.83
C ILE A 1041 -41.66 -37.53 31.24
N LYS A 1042 -42.25 -37.76 32.42
CA LYS A 1042 -43.27 -36.87 32.98
C LYS A 1042 -42.59 -35.58 33.46
N HIS A 1043 -43.02 -34.46 32.89
CA HIS A 1043 -42.53 -33.15 33.27
C HIS A 1043 -42.90 -32.83 34.72
N LYS A 1044 -42.03 -32.14 35.47
CA LYS A 1044 -42.27 -31.74 36.87
C LYS A 1044 -43.25 -30.56 37.02
N LEU A 1045 -43.87 -30.09 35.93
CA LEU A 1045 -44.87 -29.02 35.97
C LEU A 1045 -46.30 -29.50 35.81
#